data_AF-A0A928J9W6-F1
#
_entry.id   AF-A0A928J9W6-F1
#
_cell.length_a   1.000
_cell.length_b   1.000
_cell.length_c   1.000
_cell.angle_alpha   90.00
_cell.angle_beta   90.00
_cell.angle_gamma   90.00
#
_symmetry.space_group_name_H-M   'P 1'
#
loop_
_entity.id
_entity.type
_entity.pdbx_description
1 polymer ?
#
loop_
_entity_poly.entity_id
_entity_poly.type
_entity_poly.pdbx_seq_one_letter_code
_entity_poly.pdbx_strand_id
1 'polypeptide(L)'
;MKHSKLLSLILCVATVISGLVYPVVAESTVTSADFTAEELDCSSYDIRKYTEPFWEGNIVYNEIVHPIRAKNGYISSFPLMYKASEIVSVKDYKLKKTYVEGVDYMLVAGTLCILETGSIPVMDWEDMHPTSVPAGYGSDEFAPYYPHADTPNQWEYWTGGSDVCSMSLAVTYIHNDTWKAPVPESQESNLPKTFEKLKNDEPLHIVVAGDSVAAGAMSSGFFGMPPYAEAYPEMTLRALREKYSNDNITLTNSAIGGTMSTFEQSKMDSTIISKNPDLVIINFGMNDSSCDRVGISGAQFRSNIQQQINYIKQKLPNCEVLLLSSLYGNRYTFPAERYEEHAAVLHELAAANSGVGVADPQRIEKYLIEETGKDFICFQADNMVHPGDLGMRLTTQTILEALSFENPSTYRDHLISELTAYADIDNQDETKREELTAILEDAKAKMALIDEEWDLNAVADEAFYEMKVVIIRCDVHSYVDEIIEPTCKTGGYTHSVCSACGHKYDHSFVSNLGGEHVMDSGRTTVKATAKSPGETTYSCARCPYTETEVIPVLTTATTYSTKGMIHFSNSHNYLASDLQPYTNGSGFVEFDFCPINIEKFDGTPYVGVWFSDYTITACYNFAAQEVQIIKTSLPFGGGTVYASADYAWTSNGGRYEYNWKKFAVHCYGKTVRIYIDGELVLEDTDVAYSAYGEVALIYSNGECYMDNIKVMKGSYDPTTGLGGTTLGSWDINSKSSYNSFFSAWTQSYATRTFTYANTKNVTTGHYPHTTHSGLIVGVIPNDCANSGYNQYSCDKCGETYFNSYTDPLYDEGHTLINQTVTKEPTATEDGEYSYECSTCTMKFTQIIPKGTDLGGDDETTYSKGDVNNDGNVNSSDTVILRRHFTGSALEIDMEAADFNSDGDVNSADLVALARWLVS
;
A
#
# COMPACT_ATOMS: atom_id res chain seq x y z
N MET A 1 36.02 18.91 -11.80
CA MET A 1 34.87 18.17 -11.22
C MET A 1 33.64 18.05 -12.14
N LYS A 2 33.57 18.69 -13.33
CA LYS A 2 32.43 18.55 -14.26
C LYS A 2 32.62 17.50 -15.37
N HIS A 3 33.83 16.98 -15.58
CA HIS A 3 34.10 15.95 -16.61
C HIS A 3 33.93 14.51 -16.16
N SER A 4 33.99 14.19 -14.84
CA SER A 4 33.85 12.80 -14.38
C SER A 4 32.41 12.29 -14.43
N LYS A 5 31.41 13.17 -14.26
CA LYS A 5 29.99 12.80 -14.34
C LYS A 5 29.53 12.48 -15.77
N LEU A 6 30.04 13.22 -16.77
CA LEU A 6 29.79 12.92 -18.19
C LEU A 6 30.51 11.65 -18.64
N LEU A 7 31.73 11.40 -18.14
CA LEU A 7 32.47 10.16 -18.42
C LEU A 7 31.78 8.93 -17.80
N SER A 8 31.14 9.09 -16.64
CA SER A 8 30.36 8.04 -15.98
C SER A 8 29.07 7.72 -16.75
N LEU A 9 28.43 8.75 -17.33
CA LEU A 9 27.27 8.60 -18.22
C LEU A 9 27.63 7.88 -19.52
N ILE A 10 28.78 8.21 -20.13
CA ILE A 10 29.31 7.53 -21.32
C ILE A 10 29.66 6.07 -21.00
N LEU A 11 30.23 5.78 -19.82
CA LEU A 11 30.51 4.42 -19.38
C LEU A 11 29.23 3.60 -19.12
N CYS A 12 28.21 4.17 -18.47
CA CYS A 12 26.94 3.46 -18.22
C CYS A 12 26.24 3.08 -19.53
N VAL A 13 26.11 4.02 -20.48
CA VAL A 13 25.48 3.77 -21.78
C VAL A 13 26.29 2.74 -22.59
N ALA A 14 27.62 2.78 -22.53
CA ALA A 14 28.47 1.78 -23.19
C ALA A 14 28.41 0.38 -22.53
N THR A 15 28.13 0.30 -21.22
CA THR A 15 28.06 -0.97 -20.48
C THR A 15 26.73 -1.70 -20.72
N VAL A 16 25.62 -0.96 -20.80
CA VAL A 16 24.29 -1.49 -21.18
C VAL A 16 24.31 -2.04 -22.62
N ILE A 17 25.06 -1.41 -23.53
CA ILE A 17 25.16 -1.82 -24.94
C ILE A 17 26.16 -2.98 -25.15
N SER A 18 27.11 -3.23 -24.23
CA SER A 18 28.19 -4.23 -24.42
C SER A 18 27.98 -5.58 -23.72
N GLY A 19 26.83 -5.82 -23.08
CA GLY A 19 26.51 -7.12 -22.49
C GLY A 19 27.44 -7.55 -21.35
N LEU A 20 28.14 -6.61 -20.71
CA LEU A 20 28.88 -6.86 -19.48
C LEU A 20 27.92 -6.70 -18.30
N VAL A 21 27.33 -7.82 -17.90
CA VAL A 21 26.62 -7.98 -16.63
C VAL A 21 27.58 -7.65 -15.49
N TYR A 22 27.50 -6.43 -14.96
CA TYR A 22 27.92 -6.16 -13.59
C TYR A 22 26.75 -6.49 -12.65
N PRO A 23 27.04 -6.94 -11.42
CA PRO A 23 25.99 -7.19 -10.44
C PRO A 23 25.21 -5.89 -10.26
N VAL A 24 23.87 -5.99 -10.20
CA VAL A 24 23.02 -4.93 -9.66
C VAL A 24 23.59 -4.60 -8.28
N VAL A 25 24.31 -3.50 -8.18
CA VAL A 25 24.67 -2.92 -6.90
C VAL A 25 23.34 -2.44 -6.36
N ALA A 26 22.85 -3.06 -5.29
CA ALA A 26 21.70 -2.56 -4.55
C ALA A 26 21.90 -1.05 -4.36
N GLU A 27 20.94 -0.23 -4.80
CA GLU A 27 20.97 1.19 -4.49
C GLU A 27 21.14 1.32 -2.97
N SER A 28 22.20 2.02 -2.57
CA SER A 28 22.46 2.27 -1.16
C SER A 28 21.31 3.07 -0.59
N THR A 29 20.63 2.52 0.42
CA THR A 29 19.60 3.22 1.18
C THR A 29 20.18 4.52 1.75
N VAL A 30 19.56 5.65 1.45
CA VAL A 30 19.91 6.97 1.98
C VAL A 30 19.48 7.04 3.45
N THR A 31 20.36 7.53 4.31
CA THR A 31 20.18 7.66 5.76
C THR A 31 20.65 9.02 6.26
N SER A 32 20.41 9.35 7.53
CA SER A 32 20.89 10.62 8.11
C SER A 32 22.42 10.76 8.08
N ALA A 33 23.14 9.64 8.04
CA ALA A 33 24.59 9.63 7.93
C ALA A 33 25.10 10.20 6.59
N ASP A 34 24.26 10.28 5.57
CA ASP A 34 24.61 10.84 4.25
C ASP A 34 24.52 12.37 4.21
N PHE A 35 24.00 13.01 5.26
CA PHE A 35 23.79 14.45 5.34
C PHE A 35 24.62 15.09 6.46
N THR A 36 24.93 16.38 6.28
CA THR A 36 25.59 17.17 7.31
C THR A 36 24.62 17.56 8.42
N ALA A 37 25.16 17.86 9.61
CA ALA A 37 24.37 18.36 10.72
C ALA A 37 23.64 19.69 10.39
N GLU A 38 24.19 20.51 9.49
CA GLU A 38 23.56 21.74 9.03
C GLU A 38 22.36 21.46 8.11
N GLU A 39 22.48 20.48 7.20
CA GLU A 39 21.36 20.04 6.37
C GLU A 39 20.23 19.49 7.25
N LEU A 40 20.54 18.65 8.25
CA LEU A 40 19.56 18.06 9.15
C LEU A 40 18.99 19.01 10.22
N ASP A 41 19.56 20.20 10.41
CA ASP A 41 19.12 21.13 11.45
C ASP A 41 17.77 21.78 11.10
N CYS A 42 16.73 21.43 11.85
CA CYS A 42 15.39 21.99 11.74
C CYS A 42 14.97 22.76 13.00
N SER A 43 15.93 23.25 13.78
CA SER A 43 15.69 23.96 15.05
C SER A 43 15.09 25.36 14.91
N SER A 44 15.02 25.90 13.69
CA SER A 44 14.43 27.20 13.38
C SER A 44 13.85 27.25 11.97
N TYR A 45 12.99 28.24 11.72
CA TYR A 45 12.53 28.56 10.36
C TYR A 45 13.72 28.92 9.47
N ASP A 46 13.85 28.18 8.36
CA ASP A 46 14.78 28.44 7.28
C ASP A 46 14.00 28.43 5.97
N ILE A 47 14.05 29.56 5.25
CA ILE A 47 13.33 29.73 4.00
C ILE A 47 13.71 28.66 2.98
N ARG A 48 15.00 28.31 2.85
CA ARG A 48 15.47 27.35 1.83
C ARG A 48 14.86 25.97 2.05
N LYS A 49 14.84 25.52 3.30
CA LYS A 49 14.26 24.23 3.71
C LYS A 49 12.74 24.23 3.62
N TYR A 50 12.10 25.37 3.89
CA TYR A 50 10.63 25.49 3.82
C TYR A 50 10.13 25.54 2.37
N THR A 51 10.95 26.04 1.44
CA THR A 51 10.64 26.12 0.01
C THR A 51 11.32 25.06 -0.84
N GLU A 52 12.00 24.09 -0.23
CA GLU A 52 12.48 22.90 -0.93
C GLU A 52 11.27 22.10 -1.42
N PRO A 53 11.17 21.78 -2.73
CA PRO A 53 10.00 21.12 -3.27
C PRO A 53 9.76 19.75 -2.61
N PHE A 54 8.53 19.49 -2.15
CA PHE A 54 8.20 18.21 -1.53
C PHE A 54 8.42 17.01 -2.43
N TRP A 55 8.42 17.18 -3.76
CA TRP A 55 8.62 16.12 -4.75
C TRP A 55 10.10 15.90 -5.13
N GLU A 56 11.04 16.58 -4.48
CA GLU A 56 12.48 16.45 -4.71
C GLU A 56 13.22 16.07 -3.43
N GLY A 57 14.38 15.43 -3.58
CA GLY A 57 15.26 15.10 -2.46
C GLY A 57 14.82 13.89 -1.65
N ASN A 58 15.47 13.73 -0.49
CA ASN A 58 15.25 12.61 0.43
C ASN A 58 14.94 13.09 1.86
N ILE A 59 14.89 14.40 2.11
CA ILE A 59 14.59 14.98 3.42
C ILE A 59 13.29 15.77 3.31
N VAL A 60 12.34 15.46 4.18
CA VAL A 60 11.17 16.32 4.39
C VAL A 60 11.36 17.09 5.69
N TYR A 61 11.41 18.42 5.59
CA TYR A 61 11.59 19.31 6.74
C TYR A 61 10.26 19.68 7.37
N ASN A 62 10.17 19.61 8.69
CA ASN A 62 9.07 20.16 9.51
C ASN A 62 7.68 19.90 8.92
N GLU A 63 7.42 18.69 8.44
CA GLU A 63 6.08 18.27 8.06
C GLU A 63 5.16 18.37 9.29
N ILE A 64 3.98 18.95 9.09
CA ILE A 64 3.03 19.12 10.18
C ILE A 64 2.19 17.84 10.34
N VAL A 65 2.07 17.39 11.58
CA VAL A 65 1.20 16.30 12.03
C VAL A 65 0.37 16.80 13.20
N HIS A 66 -0.94 16.57 13.20
CA HIS A 66 -1.82 16.95 14.31
C HIS A 66 -2.31 15.70 15.06
N PRO A 67 -1.84 15.45 16.29
CA PRO A 67 -2.21 14.25 17.05
C PRO A 67 -3.66 14.28 17.53
N ILE A 68 -4.50 13.41 16.98
CA ILE A 68 -5.88 13.19 17.42
C ILE A 68 -6.04 11.74 17.89
N ARG A 69 -6.53 11.55 19.11
CA ARG A 69 -6.95 10.27 19.67
C ARG A 69 -8.26 9.86 19.01
N ALA A 70 -8.30 8.67 18.43
CA ALA A 70 -9.46 8.17 17.70
C ALA A 70 -10.66 7.94 18.64
N LYS A 71 -11.88 7.83 18.07
CA LYS A 71 -13.14 7.58 18.80
C LYS A 71 -13.11 6.37 19.74
N ASN A 72 -12.25 5.40 19.46
CA ASN A 72 -12.09 4.19 20.26
C ASN A 72 -11.24 4.41 21.51
N GLY A 73 -10.76 5.64 21.75
CA GLY A 73 -9.98 6.01 22.93
C GLY A 73 -8.49 5.76 22.78
N TYR A 74 -8.00 5.47 21.58
CA TYR A 74 -6.59 5.17 21.36
C TYR A 74 -5.91 6.09 20.36
N ILE A 75 -4.59 6.18 20.49
CA ILE A 75 -3.74 6.96 19.59
C ILE A 75 -3.31 6.06 18.43
N SER A 76 -3.78 6.39 17.22
CA SER A 76 -3.36 5.76 15.97
C SER A 76 -1.96 6.20 15.53
N SER A 77 -1.39 5.53 14.53
CA SER A 77 -0.21 6.05 13.82
C SER A 77 -0.61 7.15 12.84
N PHE A 78 0.23 8.17 12.70
CA PHE A 78 0.01 9.33 11.85
C PHE A 78 0.79 9.19 10.54
N PRO A 79 0.10 9.15 9.38
CA PRO A 79 0.75 9.13 8.08
C PRO A 79 1.58 10.40 7.82
N LEU A 80 2.70 10.20 7.12
CA LEU A 80 3.57 11.26 6.61
C LEU A 80 3.45 11.31 5.08
N MET A 81 3.86 12.41 4.45
CA MET A 81 3.81 12.56 2.98
C MET A 81 4.59 11.46 2.23
N TYR A 82 5.64 10.93 2.85
CA TYR A 82 6.34 9.71 2.41
C TYR A 82 6.42 8.70 3.54
N LYS A 83 6.67 7.43 3.19
CA LYS A 83 7.13 6.46 4.18
C LYS A 83 8.54 6.85 4.66
N ALA A 84 8.63 7.27 5.91
CA ALA A 84 9.91 7.61 6.52
C ALA A 84 10.77 6.36 6.71
N SER A 85 12.02 6.41 6.24
CA SER A 85 13.03 5.40 6.58
C SER A 85 13.72 5.71 7.91
N GLU A 86 13.78 6.99 8.29
CA GLU A 86 14.41 7.45 9.53
C GLU A 86 13.79 8.79 9.96
N ILE A 87 13.48 8.94 11.25
CA ILE A 87 13.05 10.24 11.81
C ILE A 87 14.29 11.00 12.26
N VAL A 88 14.47 12.22 11.75
CA VAL A 88 15.54 13.12 12.15
C VAL A 88 15.15 13.86 13.44
N SER A 89 13.90 14.33 13.52
CA SER A 89 13.37 14.91 14.76
C SER A 89 11.84 15.02 14.75
N VAL A 90 11.24 14.95 15.93
CA VAL A 90 9.87 15.41 16.20
C VAL A 90 9.92 16.55 17.19
N LYS A 91 9.33 17.69 16.83
CA LYS A 91 9.28 18.89 17.67
C LYS A 91 7.85 19.38 17.86
N ASP A 92 7.62 20.21 18.86
CA ASP A 92 6.39 21.00 18.90
C ASP A 92 6.33 21.96 17.71
N TYR A 93 5.15 22.42 17.34
CA TYR A 93 4.96 23.35 16.22
C TYR A 93 5.87 24.58 16.28
N LYS A 94 6.18 25.06 17.49
CA LYS A 94 7.02 26.24 17.75
C LYS A 94 8.52 25.98 17.57
N LEU A 95 8.92 24.73 17.30
CA LEU A 95 10.30 24.25 17.20
C LEU A 95 11.13 24.45 18.48
N LYS A 96 10.48 24.49 19.65
CA LYS A 96 11.10 24.74 20.96
C LYS A 96 11.28 23.47 21.77
N LYS A 97 10.28 22.61 21.82
CA LYS A 97 10.34 21.31 22.49
C LYS A 97 10.69 20.25 21.46
N THR A 98 11.70 19.44 21.75
CA THR A 98 12.04 18.25 20.95
C THR A 98 11.59 17.03 21.73
N TYR A 99 10.88 16.14 21.06
CA TYR A 99 10.38 14.88 21.62
C TYR A 99 11.38 13.76 21.35
N VAL A 100 11.34 12.73 22.19
CA VAL A 100 12.33 11.65 22.23
C VAL A 100 11.72 10.35 21.67
N GLU A 101 12.37 9.76 20.67
CA GLU A 101 11.97 8.46 20.13
C GLU A 101 12.12 7.36 21.21
N GLY A 102 11.16 6.43 21.24
CA GLY A 102 11.06 5.39 22.26
C GLY A 102 10.53 5.87 23.61
N VAL A 103 10.23 7.17 23.77
CA VAL A 103 9.59 7.74 24.97
C VAL A 103 8.30 8.46 24.59
N ASP A 104 8.37 9.40 23.65
CA ASP A 104 7.23 10.20 23.19
C ASP A 104 6.58 9.62 21.92
N TYR A 105 7.38 9.03 21.03
CA TYR A 105 6.94 8.49 19.74
C TYR A 105 7.83 7.32 19.28
N MET A 106 7.44 6.60 18.23
CA MET A 106 8.26 5.64 17.48
C MET A 106 7.98 5.72 15.98
N LEU A 107 8.95 5.35 15.15
CA LEU A 107 8.73 5.07 13.73
C LEU A 107 8.29 3.61 13.54
N VAL A 108 7.12 3.37 12.96
CA VAL A 108 6.60 2.02 12.71
C VAL A 108 6.16 1.92 11.26
N ALA A 109 6.76 1.00 10.49
CA ALA A 109 6.41 0.75 9.08
C ALA A 109 6.38 2.01 8.18
N GLY A 110 7.16 3.03 8.53
CA GLY A 110 7.24 4.30 7.80
C GLY A 110 6.29 5.40 8.27
N THR A 111 5.49 5.16 9.32
CA THR A 111 4.57 6.15 9.91
C THR A 111 4.96 6.54 11.34
N LEU A 112 4.52 7.72 11.78
CA LEU A 112 4.81 8.23 13.11
C LEU A 112 3.79 7.68 14.12
N CYS A 113 4.22 6.87 15.08
CA CYS A 113 3.38 6.40 16.18
C CYS A 113 3.63 7.22 17.44
N ILE A 114 2.60 7.86 18.00
CA ILE A 114 2.70 8.61 19.26
C ILE A 114 2.38 7.69 20.44
N LEU A 115 3.15 7.77 21.52
CA LEU A 115 3.02 6.87 22.67
C LEU A 115 2.17 7.53 23.76
N GLU A 116 1.23 6.77 24.34
CA GLU A 116 0.32 7.27 25.39
C GLU A 116 1.05 7.74 26.66
N THR A 117 2.19 7.12 26.98
CA THR A 117 3.05 7.52 28.11
C THR A 117 3.95 8.72 27.80
N GLY A 118 3.94 9.16 26.55
CA GLY A 118 4.72 10.28 26.07
C GLY A 118 4.21 11.63 26.58
N SER A 119 5.02 12.66 26.38
CA SER A 119 4.72 14.05 26.72
C SER A 119 4.17 14.87 25.55
N ILE A 120 3.86 14.20 24.42
CA ILE A 120 3.23 14.83 23.24
C ILE A 120 1.75 15.09 23.57
N PRO A 121 1.26 16.33 23.40
CA PRO A 121 -0.17 16.61 23.57
C PRO A 121 -0.98 15.93 22.46
N VAL A 122 -2.12 15.35 22.83
CA VAL A 122 -3.05 14.68 21.91
C VAL A 122 -4.45 15.19 22.17
N MET A 123 -5.16 15.56 21.11
CA MET A 123 -6.55 15.99 21.18
C MET A 123 -7.49 14.80 21.15
N ASP A 124 -8.58 14.82 21.90
CA ASP A 124 -9.60 13.80 21.75
C ASP A 124 -10.45 14.06 20.50
N TRP A 125 -10.80 13.00 19.77
CA TRP A 125 -11.75 13.08 18.66
C TRP A 125 -13.03 13.81 19.07
N GLU A 126 -13.52 13.57 20.29
CA GLU A 126 -14.76 14.16 20.79
C GLU A 126 -14.64 15.67 21.08
N ASP A 127 -13.43 16.18 21.32
CA ASP A 127 -13.16 17.61 21.47
C ASP A 127 -13.14 18.31 20.11
N MET A 128 -12.59 17.64 19.08
CA MET A 128 -12.57 18.13 17.71
C MET A 128 -13.91 18.01 16.99
N HIS A 129 -14.65 16.94 17.28
CA HIS A 129 -15.89 16.58 16.58
C HIS A 129 -17.07 16.37 17.56
N PRO A 130 -17.44 17.35 18.40
CA PRO A 130 -18.43 17.15 19.46
C PRO A 130 -19.84 16.89 18.94
N THR A 131 -20.58 16.06 19.70
CA THR A 131 -21.99 15.72 19.44
C THR A 131 -22.99 16.73 20.03
N SER A 132 -22.49 17.73 20.76
CA SER A 132 -23.31 18.85 21.25
C SER A 132 -22.43 20.06 21.51
N VAL A 133 -22.97 21.27 21.30
CA VAL A 133 -22.27 22.51 21.67
C VAL A 133 -22.21 22.59 23.20
N PRO A 134 -21.02 22.71 23.81
CA PRO A 134 -20.88 22.80 25.26
C PRO A 134 -21.70 23.96 25.86
N ALA A 135 -22.33 23.71 27.01
CA ALA A 135 -23.19 24.69 27.68
C ALA A 135 -22.41 25.96 28.04
N GLY A 136 -22.84 27.11 27.52
CA GLY A 136 -22.21 28.43 27.75
C GLY A 136 -21.70 29.11 26.48
N TYR A 137 -21.55 28.37 25.38
CA TYR A 137 -21.31 28.94 24.06
C TYR A 137 -22.68 29.09 23.37
N GLY A 138 -23.24 30.30 23.45
CA GLY A 138 -24.51 30.64 22.81
C GLY A 138 -24.42 30.58 21.28
N SER A 139 -25.55 30.74 20.62
CA SER A 139 -25.72 30.78 19.14
C SER A 139 -25.09 32.01 18.47
N ASP A 140 -23.99 32.52 19.03
CA ASP A 140 -23.28 33.67 18.48
C ASP A 140 -22.43 33.22 17.30
N GLU A 141 -22.30 34.10 16.31
CA GLU A 141 -21.56 33.90 15.04
C GLU A 141 -20.05 33.61 15.23
N PHE A 142 -19.58 33.65 16.49
CA PHE A 142 -18.20 33.40 16.95
C PHE A 142 -18.11 32.18 17.89
N ALA A 143 -19.14 31.35 17.96
CA ALA A 143 -19.05 30.09 18.70
C ALA A 143 -17.93 29.22 18.09
N PRO A 144 -17.03 28.62 18.89
CA PRO A 144 -15.89 27.83 18.40
C PRO A 144 -16.31 26.47 17.83
N TYR A 145 -17.57 26.33 17.41
CA TYR A 145 -18.14 25.08 16.91
C TYR A 145 -19.00 25.36 15.68
N TYR A 146 -18.69 24.70 14.57
CA TYR A 146 -19.45 24.75 13.32
C TYR A 146 -20.15 23.42 13.06
N PRO A 147 -21.43 23.38 12.66
CA PRO A 147 -22.10 22.09 12.48
C PRO A 147 -21.65 21.45 11.16
N HIS A 148 -21.62 20.12 11.13
CA HIS A 148 -21.31 19.34 9.93
C HIS A 148 -22.32 19.63 8.81
N ALA A 149 -21.84 19.56 7.56
CA ALA A 149 -22.68 19.71 6.39
C ALA A 149 -23.74 18.60 6.29
N ASP A 150 -23.33 17.35 6.50
CA ASP A 150 -24.15 16.16 6.20
C ASP A 150 -24.66 15.40 7.42
N THR A 151 -24.16 15.71 8.63
CA THR A 151 -24.50 14.96 9.85
C THR A 151 -25.22 15.85 10.88
N PRO A 152 -26.56 15.70 11.03
CA PRO A 152 -27.32 16.45 12.02
C PRO A 152 -26.80 16.17 13.44
N ASN A 153 -26.62 17.23 14.24
CA ASN A 153 -26.13 17.17 15.63
C ASN A 153 -24.66 16.77 15.78
N GLN A 154 -23.83 16.96 14.76
CA GLN A 154 -22.38 16.88 14.89
C GLN A 154 -21.76 18.24 14.56
N TRP A 155 -20.67 18.59 15.26
CA TRP A 155 -20.00 19.88 15.18
C TRP A 155 -18.49 19.71 15.07
N GLU A 156 -17.83 20.67 14.45
CA GLU A 156 -16.38 20.82 14.27
C GLU A 156 -15.87 21.93 15.17
N TYR A 157 -14.83 21.65 15.95
CA TYR A 157 -14.11 22.67 16.71
C TYR A 157 -13.34 23.60 15.78
N TRP A 158 -13.40 24.90 16.06
CA TRP A 158 -12.66 25.93 15.37
C TRP A 158 -12.08 26.92 16.37
N THR A 159 -10.90 27.46 16.06
CA THR A 159 -10.28 28.54 16.84
C THR A 159 -9.80 29.67 15.95
N GLY A 160 -10.11 30.91 16.33
CA GLY A 160 -9.44 32.08 15.76
C GLY A 160 -8.01 32.30 16.29
N GLY A 161 -7.57 31.46 17.23
CA GLY A 161 -6.28 31.53 17.91
C GLY A 161 -5.30 30.44 17.46
N SER A 162 -4.25 30.22 18.24
CA SER A 162 -3.17 29.29 17.91
C SER A 162 -3.35 27.89 18.50
N ASP A 163 -4.55 27.53 18.98
CA ASP A 163 -4.74 26.33 19.81
C ASP A 163 -4.49 25.05 18.98
N VAL A 164 -5.10 24.96 17.79
CA VAL A 164 -4.88 23.86 16.84
C VAL A 164 -3.39 23.75 16.47
N CYS A 165 -2.76 24.84 16.04
CA CYS A 165 -1.33 24.83 15.75
C CYS A 165 -0.46 24.44 16.96
N SER A 166 -0.81 24.87 18.18
CA SER A 166 -0.01 24.59 19.38
C SER A 166 -0.04 23.13 19.80
N MET A 167 -1.02 22.37 19.31
CA MET A 167 -1.11 20.92 19.52
C MET A 167 -0.47 20.10 18.40
N SER A 168 -0.15 20.74 17.27
CA SER A 168 0.54 20.09 16.17
C SER A 168 2.04 19.87 16.43
N LEU A 169 2.61 18.92 15.70
CA LEU A 169 4.01 18.58 15.69
C LEU A 169 4.66 19.00 14.37
N ALA A 170 5.96 19.30 14.43
CA ALA A 170 6.82 19.46 13.26
C ALA A 170 7.78 18.26 13.19
N VAL A 171 7.66 17.48 12.11
CA VAL A 171 8.39 16.22 11.90
C VAL A 171 9.38 16.40 10.77
N THR A 172 10.66 16.18 11.04
CA THR A 172 11.70 16.13 10.01
C THR A 172 12.19 14.70 9.86
N TYR A 173 12.26 14.19 8.64
CA TYR A 173 12.58 12.78 8.39
C TYR A 173 13.22 12.57 7.03
N ILE A 174 13.83 11.40 6.87
CA ILE A 174 14.45 10.92 5.64
C ILE A 174 13.57 9.84 5.03
N HIS A 175 13.43 9.85 3.71
CA HIS A 175 12.72 8.82 2.96
C HIS A 175 13.56 8.30 1.80
N ASN A 176 13.29 7.04 1.45
CA ASN A 176 13.77 6.38 0.23
C ASN A 176 12.60 6.06 -0.72
N ASP A 177 11.40 6.54 -0.40
CA ASP A 177 10.20 6.32 -1.19
C ASP A 177 10.13 7.30 -2.37
N THR A 178 9.37 6.94 -3.40
CA THR A 178 9.20 7.73 -4.61
C THR A 178 7.99 8.65 -4.47
N TRP A 179 8.10 9.89 -4.95
CA TRP A 179 6.96 10.82 -4.97
C TRP A 179 5.87 10.29 -5.90
N LYS A 180 4.62 10.24 -5.41
CA LYS A 180 3.48 9.72 -6.19
C LYS A 180 2.40 10.77 -6.46
N ALA A 181 2.42 11.90 -5.76
CA ALA A 181 1.46 12.97 -6.01
C ALA A 181 1.78 13.69 -7.33
N PRO A 182 0.82 14.43 -7.90
CA PRO A 182 1.11 15.29 -9.05
C PRO A 182 2.19 16.32 -8.74
N VAL A 183 3.08 16.56 -9.70
CA VAL A 183 4.07 17.64 -9.64
C VAL A 183 3.48 18.86 -10.39
N PRO A 184 3.59 20.08 -9.87
CA PRO A 184 3.14 21.27 -10.59
C PRO A 184 3.86 21.44 -11.93
N GLU A 185 3.14 21.96 -12.91
CA GLU A 185 3.69 22.20 -14.24
C GLU A 185 4.25 23.63 -14.35
N SER A 186 5.42 23.77 -14.97
CA SER A 186 5.94 25.08 -15.35
C SER A 186 4.93 25.82 -16.24
N GLN A 187 4.76 27.11 -15.98
CA GLN A 187 3.90 28.00 -16.75
C GLN A 187 4.71 28.87 -17.73
N GLU A 188 5.94 28.48 -18.07
CA GLU A 188 6.82 29.23 -19.00
C GLU A 188 6.14 29.56 -20.33
N SER A 189 5.43 28.58 -20.90
CA SER A 189 4.68 28.75 -22.15
C SER A 189 3.47 29.68 -22.02
N ASN A 190 2.86 29.76 -20.84
CA ASN A 190 1.67 30.55 -20.56
C ASN A 190 1.99 31.98 -20.08
N LEU A 191 3.17 32.19 -19.50
CA LEU A 191 3.64 33.45 -18.88
C LEU A 191 4.96 33.96 -19.50
N PRO A 192 5.06 34.08 -20.84
CA PRO A 192 6.32 34.36 -21.52
C PRO A 192 6.96 35.70 -21.10
N LYS A 193 6.19 36.74 -20.76
CA LYS A 193 6.75 38.06 -20.37
C LYS A 193 7.35 38.01 -18.97
N THR A 194 6.70 37.29 -18.06
CA THR A 194 7.21 37.03 -16.71
C THR A 194 8.53 36.27 -16.80
N PHE A 195 8.56 35.21 -17.60
CA PHE A 195 9.76 34.39 -17.78
C PHE A 195 10.88 35.12 -18.52
N GLU A 196 10.58 35.99 -19.48
CA GLU A 196 11.57 36.89 -20.11
C GLU A 196 12.24 37.78 -19.05
N LYS A 197 11.46 38.38 -18.15
CA LYS A 197 12.00 39.20 -17.05
C LYS A 197 12.84 38.39 -16.07
N LEU A 198 12.38 37.20 -15.68
CA LEU A 198 13.12 36.29 -14.81
C LEU A 198 14.45 35.85 -15.45
N LYS A 199 14.44 35.56 -16.75
CA LYS A 199 15.61 35.11 -17.52
C LYS A 199 16.67 36.19 -17.68
N ASN A 200 16.24 37.44 -17.81
CA ASN A 200 17.10 38.58 -18.06
C ASN A 200 17.48 39.37 -16.79
N ASP A 201 17.18 38.84 -15.60
CA ASP A 201 17.37 39.52 -14.30
C ASP A 201 16.72 40.92 -14.25
N GLU A 202 15.62 41.11 -14.96
CA GLU A 202 14.90 42.38 -15.02
C GLU A 202 14.06 42.60 -13.76
N PRO A 203 13.70 43.86 -13.44
CA PRO A 203 12.69 44.14 -12.43
C PRO A 203 11.36 43.47 -12.80
N LEU A 204 10.84 42.68 -11.85
CA LEU A 204 9.55 42.01 -11.93
C LEU A 204 8.68 42.48 -10.75
N HIS A 205 7.57 43.14 -11.05
CA HIS A 205 6.61 43.55 -10.02
C HIS A 205 5.40 42.62 -9.99
N ILE A 206 5.24 41.89 -8.89
CA ILE A 206 4.15 40.96 -8.64
C ILE A 206 3.12 41.64 -7.73
N VAL A 207 1.83 41.49 -8.03
CA VAL A 207 0.73 41.83 -7.12
C VAL A 207 -0.06 40.58 -6.77
N VAL A 208 -0.31 40.37 -5.49
CA VAL A 208 -1.23 39.32 -5.03
C VAL A 208 -2.58 39.94 -4.74
N ALA A 209 -3.63 39.38 -5.33
CA ALA A 209 -5.01 39.75 -5.08
C ALA A 209 -5.80 38.50 -4.68
N GLY A 210 -6.57 38.59 -3.61
CA GLY A 210 -7.27 37.43 -3.06
C GLY A 210 -7.96 37.75 -1.75
N ASP A 211 -8.33 36.69 -1.05
CA ASP A 211 -9.08 36.74 0.21
C ASP A 211 -8.17 36.73 1.46
N SER A 212 -8.64 36.19 2.59
CA SER A 212 -7.87 36.12 3.83
C SER A 212 -6.68 35.18 3.74
N VAL A 213 -6.76 34.12 2.94
CA VAL A 213 -5.65 33.19 2.71
C VAL A 213 -4.52 33.92 1.99
N ALA A 214 -4.86 34.67 0.95
CA ALA A 214 -3.90 35.52 0.23
C ALA A 214 -3.34 36.67 1.07
N ALA A 215 -4.09 37.17 2.04
CA ALA A 215 -3.59 38.13 3.03
C ALA A 215 -2.59 37.50 4.02
N GLY A 216 -2.47 36.16 4.04
CA GLY A 216 -1.54 35.41 4.86
C GLY A 216 -2.07 35.00 6.22
N ALA A 217 -3.39 35.07 6.41
CA ALA A 217 -4.03 34.78 7.68
C ALA A 217 -3.60 33.41 8.23
N MET A 218 -3.21 33.41 9.50
CA MET A 218 -2.91 32.24 10.32
C MET A 218 -1.65 31.44 10.00
N SER A 219 -0.78 31.93 9.10
CA SER A 219 0.65 31.53 9.16
C SER A 219 1.23 31.88 10.54
N SER A 220 2.23 31.13 11.01
CA SER A 220 2.84 31.41 12.31
C SER A 220 3.46 32.81 12.38
N GLY A 221 4.02 33.30 11.27
CA GLY A 221 4.49 34.68 11.13
C GLY A 221 3.36 35.71 11.23
N PHE A 222 2.20 35.46 10.62
CA PHE A 222 1.03 36.33 10.73
C PHE A 222 0.48 36.38 12.16
N PHE A 223 0.46 35.25 12.86
CA PHE A 223 0.10 35.18 14.28
C PHE A 223 1.15 35.83 15.21
N GLY A 224 2.37 36.06 14.72
CA GLY A 224 3.48 36.50 15.57
C GLY A 224 3.89 35.42 16.58
N MET A 225 3.78 34.14 16.20
CA MET A 225 4.20 33.01 17.02
C MET A 225 5.37 32.26 16.35
N PRO A 226 6.26 31.63 17.12
CA PRO A 226 7.26 30.72 16.55
C PRO A 226 6.59 29.60 15.73
N PRO A 227 7.21 29.16 14.62
CA PRO A 227 8.56 29.52 14.17
C PRO A 227 8.64 30.80 13.34
N TYR A 228 7.55 31.56 13.22
CA TYR A 228 7.44 32.79 12.42
C TYR A 228 7.62 32.55 10.92
N ALA A 229 7.16 31.40 10.43
CA ALA A 229 7.12 31.14 8.99
C ALA A 229 6.24 32.18 8.30
N GLU A 230 6.74 32.68 7.18
CA GLU A 230 6.05 33.72 6.41
C GLU A 230 4.76 33.18 5.81
N ALA A 231 3.80 34.06 5.52
CA ALA A 231 2.71 33.71 4.65
C ALA A 231 3.21 33.43 3.23
N TYR A 232 2.44 32.69 2.44
CA TYR A 232 2.88 32.26 1.11
C TYR A 232 3.31 33.42 0.19
N PRO A 233 2.70 34.63 0.20
CA PRO A 233 3.15 35.71 -0.70
C PRO A 233 4.57 36.18 -0.38
N GLU A 234 4.86 36.44 0.89
CA GLU A 234 6.17 36.90 1.35
C GLU A 234 7.22 35.79 1.22
N MET A 235 6.84 34.54 1.51
CA MET A 235 7.68 33.35 1.32
C MET A 235 8.05 33.17 -0.16
N THR A 236 7.07 33.28 -1.07
CA THR A 236 7.29 33.23 -2.52
C THR A 236 8.21 34.34 -3.00
N LEU A 237 8.03 35.58 -2.54
CA LEU A 237 8.92 36.69 -2.91
C LEU A 237 10.37 36.38 -2.55
N ARG A 238 10.63 35.95 -1.31
CA ARG A 238 11.99 35.65 -0.86
C ARG A 238 12.60 34.49 -1.62
N ALA A 239 11.85 33.42 -1.82
CA ALA A 239 12.32 32.25 -2.55
C ALA A 239 12.57 32.53 -4.04
N LEU A 240 11.75 33.36 -4.70
CA LEU A 240 12.03 33.80 -6.08
C LEU A 240 13.31 34.63 -6.18
N ARG A 241 13.51 35.59 -5.25
CA ARG A 241 14.74 36.39 -5.21
C ARG A 241 15.98 35.51 -5.03
N GLU A 242 15.88 34.51 -4.18
CA GLU A 242 16.95 33.56 -3.92
C GLU A 242 17.20 32.64 -5.13
N LYS A 243 16.15 32.02 -5.66
CA LYS A 243 16.22 31.10 -6.82
C LYS A 243 16.82 31.76 -8.05
N TYR A 244 16.45 33.01 -8.32
CA TYR A 244 16.92 33.77 -9.48
C TYR A 244 18.05 34.74 -9.17
N SER A 245 18.51 34.83 -7.92
CA SER A 245 19.52 35.81 -7.50
C SER A 245 19.19 37.26 -7.94
N ASN A 246 17.91 37.62 -7.92
CA ASN A 246 17.39 38.89 -8.45
C ASN A 246 16.60 39.67 -7.38
N ASP A 247 17.26 40.61 -6.70
CA ASP A 247 16.66 41.46 -5.67
C ASP A 247 15.62 42.46 -6.21
N ASN A 248 15.55 42.67 -7.53
CA ASN A 248 14.60 43.59 -8.16
C ASN A 248 13.20 42.98 -8.36
N ILE A 249 13.02 41.69 -8.05
CA ILE A 249 11.69 41.11 -7.92
C ILE A 249 11.01 41.78 -6.72
N THR A 250 9.83 42.35 -6.89
CA THR A 250 9.05 42.96 -5.80
C THR A 250 7.65 42.37 -5.76
N LEU A 251 7.07 42.27 -4.57
CA LEU A 251 5.70 41.80 -4.39
C LEU A 251 4.91 42.82 -3.57
N THR A 252 3.70 43.14 -4.02
CA THR A 252 2.71 43.91 -3.27
C THR A 252 1.53 43.00 -2.94
N ASN A 253 1.37 42.67 -1.66
CA ASN A 253 0.20 41.96 -1.20
C ASN A 253 -0.97 42.94 -1.07
N SER A 254 -1.94 42.83 -1.98
CA SER A 254 -3.15 43.66 -2.02
C SER A 254 -4.41 42.86 -1.69
N ALA A 255 -4.26 41.66 -1.10
CA ALA A 255 -5.37 40.82 -0.70
C ALA A 255 -6.21 41.47 0.40
N ILE A 256 -7.51 41.16 0.42
CA ILE A 256 -8.48 41.71 1.38
C ILE A 256 -9.26 40.56 1.99
N GLY A 257 -9.06 40.35 3.29
CA GLY A 257 -9.77 39.31 4.05
C GLY A 257 -11.29 39.36 3.88
N GLY A 258 -11.91 38.18 3.81
CA GLY A 258 -13.37 38.03 3.67
C GLY A 258 -13.95 38.42 2.30
N THR A 259 -13.11 38.69 1.29
CA THR A 259 -13.60 38.96 -0.07
C THR A 259 -13.76 37.69 -0.89
N MET A 260 -14.64 37.73 -1.89
CA MET A 260 -14.92 36.62 -2.83
C MET A 260 -14.51 37.04 -4.25
N SER A 261 -14.56 36.09 -5.20
CA SER A 261 -14.26 36.33 -6.62
C SER A 261 -15.14 37.39 -7.30
N THR A 262 -16.28 37.79 -6.71
CA THR A 262 -17.11 38.92 -7.20
C THR A 262 -16.39 40.27 -7.22
N PHE A 263 -15.18 40.33 -6.66
CA PHE A 263 -14.24 41.45 -6.58
C PHE A 263 -14.43 42.54 -7.66
N GLU A 264 -15.07 43.64 -7.25
CA GLU A 264 -15.52 44.70 -8.16
C GLU A 264 -14.38 45.53 -8.76
N GLN A 265 -14.62 46.13 -9.94
CA GLN A 265 -13.63 46.92 -10.68
C GLN A 265 -13.02 48.08 -9.87
N SER A 266 -13.80 48.74 -9.00
CA SER A 266 -13.29 49.83 -8.15
C SER A 266 -12.24 49.34 -7.15
N LYS A 267 -12.40 48.11 -6.63
CA LYS A 267 -11.41 47.45 -5.79
C LYS A 267 -10.20 47.06 -6.64
N MET A 268 -10.39 46.45 -7.81
CA MET A 268 -9.30 46.14 -8.74
C MET A 268 -8.47 47.39 -9.10
N ASP A 269 -9.12 48.53 -9.34
CA ASP A 269 -8.43 49.78 -9.66
C ASP A 269 -7.49 50.21 -8.54
N SER A 270 -7.94 50.15 -7.29
CA SER A 270 -7.16 50.56 -6.12
C SER A 270 -6.13 49.54 -5.65
N THR A 271 -6.34 48.25 -5.90
CA THR A 271 -5.52 47.14 -5.37
C THR A 271 -4.55 46.56 -6.40
N ILE A 272 -4.94 46.52 -7.67
CA ILE A 272 -4.18 45.92 -8.77
C ILE A 272 -3.73 46.99 -9.76
N ILE A 273 -4.67 47.69 -10.39
CA ILE A 273 -4.37 48.56 -11.55
C ILE A 273 -3.46 49.72 -11.15
N SER A 274 -3.73 50.36 -10.00
CA SER A 274 -2.90 51.47 -9.50
C SER A 274 -1.45 51.07 -9.17
N LYS A 275 -1.17 49.77 -9.04
CA LYS A 275 0.16 49.24 -8.74
C LYS A 275 0.98 49.00 -10.00
N ASN A 276 0.33 48.90 -11.16
CA ASN A 276 0.97 48.64 -12.45
C ASN A 276 1.94 47.42 -12.45
N PRO A 277 1.46 46.23 -12.02
CA PRO A 277 2.27 45.02 -11.98
C PRO A 277 2.62 44.47 -13.37
N ASP A 278 3.66 43.64 -13.39
CA ASP A 278 4.01 42.75 -14.50
C ASP A 278 3.27 41.41 -14.40
N LEU A 279 3.05 40.91 -13.18
CA LEU A 279 2.33 39.68 -12.89
C LEU A 279 1.32 39.90 -11.78
N VAL A 280 0.09 39.39 -11.95
CA VAL A 280 -0.91 39.33 -10.88
C VAL A 280 -1.18 37.88 -10.50
N ILE A 281 -1.02 37.55 -9.22
CA ILE A 281 -1.48 36.28 -8.66
C ILE A 281 -2.91 36.48 -8.14
N ILE A 282 -3.87 35.74 -8.68
CA ILE A 282 -5.28 35.77 -8.24
C ILE A 282 -5.56 34.53 -7.40
N ASN A 283 -5.87 34.72 -6.12
CA ASN A 283 -6.16 33.65 -5.18
C ASN A 283 -7.50 33.91 -4.46
N PHE A 284 -8.58 33.68 -5.22
CA PHE A 284 -9.94 33.56 -4.69
C PHE A 284 -10.37 32.10 -4.84
N GLY A 285 -11.23 31.64 -3.94
CA GLY A 285 -11.70 30.26 -3.94
C GLY A 285 -12.12 29.79 -2.56
N MET A 286 -11.40 30.19 -1.51
CA MET A 286 -11.70 29.75 -0.14
C MET A 286 -13.08 30.27 0.31
N ASN A 287 -13.31 31.58 0.24
CA ASN A 287 -14.61 32.16 0.56
C ASN A 287 -15.68 31.77 -0.47
N ASP A 288 -15.31 31.64 -1.74
CA ASP A 288 -16.22 31.24 -2.82
C ASP A 288 -16.75 29.81 -2.61
N SER A 289 -15.93 28.90 -2.08
CA SER A 289 -16.31 27.51 -1.77
C SER A 289 -17.00 27.37 -0.42
N SER A 290 -16.68 28.21 0.56
CA SER A 290 -17.20 28.09 1.94
C SER A 290 -18.40 28.99 2.24
N CYS A 291 -18.72 29.98 1.41
CA CYS A 291 -19.81 30.92 1.68
C CYS A 291 -21.15 30.20 1.84
N ASP A 292 -21.91 30.61 2.85
CA ASP A 292 -23.19 30.00 3.23
C ASP A 292 -23.14 28.46 3.39
N ARG A 293 -21.94 27.88 3.57
CA ARG A 293 -21.63 26.44 3.66
C ARG A 293 -21.93 25.61 2.40
N VAL A 294 -22.27 26.26 1.29
CA VAL A 294 -22.58 25.60 0.01
C VAL A 294 -21.63 26.05 -1.11
N GLY A 295 -21.12 27.28 -0.97
CA GLY A 295 -20.32 27.95 -1.99
C GLY A 295 -21.14 28.40 -3.20
N ILE A 296 -20.55 29.28 -4.01
CA ILE A 296 -21.09 29.66 -5.32
C ILE A 296 -20.78 28.57 -6.35
N SER A 297 -21.57 28.44 -7.43
CA SER A 297 -21.27 27.45 -8.47
C SER A 297 -20.01 27.79 -9.26
N GLY A 298 -19.38 26.77 -9.85
CA GLY A 298 -18.25 26.93 -10.76
C GLY A 298 -18.58 27.80 -11.97
N ALA A 299 -19.82 27.77 -12.46
CA ALA A 299 -20.26 28.69 -13.52
C ALA A 299 -20.21 30.17 -13.08
N GLN A 300 -20.62 30.46 -11.84
CA GLN A 300 -20.55 31.81 -11.28
C GLN A 300 -19.10 32.22 -11.01
N PHE A 301 -18.31 31.32 -10.40
CA PHE A 301 -16.88 31.55 -10.15
C PHE A 301 -16.11 31.79 -11.45
N ARG A 302 -16.34 30.98 -12.48
CA ARG A 302 -15.77 31.15 -13.84
C ARG A 302 -16.08 32.52 -14.41
N SER A 303 -17.35 32.95 -14.33
CA SER A 303 -17.77 34.27 -14.80
C SER A 303 -17.04 35.39 -14.06
N ASN A 304 -16.91 35.27 -12.74
CA ASN A 304 -16.23 36.23 -11.89
C ASN A 304 -14.73 36.35 -12.24
N ILE A 305 -14.00 35.24 -12.26
CA ILE A 305 -12.55 35.24 -12.55
C ILE A 305 -12.30 35.68 -14.00
N GLN A 306 -13.10 35.24 -14.98
CA GLN A 306 -12.96 35.69 -16.37
C GLN A 306 -13.17 37.21 -16.51
N GLN A 307 -14.12 37.79 -15.77
CA GLN A 307 -14.31 39.24 -15.76
C GLN A 307 -13.09 39.98 -15.19
N GLN A 308 -12.48 39.45 -14.14
CA GLN A 308 -11.25 40.01 -13.58
C GLN A 308 -10.08 39.92 -14.58
N ILE A 309 -9.84 38.76 -15.20
CA ILE A 309 -8.82 38.57 -16.25
C ILE A 309 -9.02 39.59 -17.38
N ASN A 310 -10.25 39.72 -17.87
CA ASN A 310 -10.58 40.65 -18.94
C ASN A 310 -10.29 42.11 -18.55
N TYR A 311 -10.64 42.50 -17.32
CA TYR A 311 -10.43 43.85 -16.83
C TYR A 311 -8.94 44.17 -16.64
N ILE A 312 -8.15 43.23 -16.10
CA ILE A 312 -6.69 43.39 -15.97
C ILE A 312 -6.07 43.55 -17.34
N LYS A 313 -6.35 42.66 -18.30
CA LYS A 313 -5.79 42.75 -19.65
C LYS A 313 -6.22 44.00 -20.40
N GLN A 314 -7.42 44.50 -20.15
CA GLN A 314 -7.89 45.76 -20.74
C GLN A 314 -7.11 46.97 -20.23
N LYS A 315 -6.77 47.01 -18.94
CA LYS A 315 -6.12 48.16 -18.29
C LYS A 315 -4.59 48.08 -18.32
N LEU A 316 -4.05 46.86 -18.26
CA LEU A 316 -2.65 46.52 -18.19
C LEU A 316 -2.34 45.42 -19.24
N PRO A 317 -2.26 45.77 -20.54
CA PRO A 317 -2.13 44.78 -21.61
C PRO A 317 -0.81 43.97 -21.59
N ASN A 318 0.17 44.41 -20.80
CA ASN A 318 1.43 43.69 -20.58
C ASN A 318 1.48 42.88 -19.30
N CYS A 319 0.49 43.03 -18.42
CA CYS A 319 0.41 42.25 -17.20
C CYS A 319 -0.07 40.83 -17.51
N GLU A 320 0.63 39.84 -17.01
CA GLU A 320 0.21 38.44 -17.04
C GLU A 320 -0.49 38.06 -15.72
N VAL A 321 -1.20 36.93 -15.72
CA VAL A 321 -2.00 36.49 -14.57
C VAL A 321 -1.65 35.04 -14.22
N LEU A 322 -1.32 34.78 -12.96
CA LEU A 322 -1.23 33.42 -12.42
C LEU A 322 -2.46 33.16 -11.55
N LEU A 323 -3.30 32.21 -11.96
CA LEU A 323 -4.45 31.77 -11.18
C LEU A 323 -3.99 30.75 -10.13
N LEU A 324 -4.36 30.96 -8.87
CA LEU A 324 -3.95 30.10 -7.76
C LEU A 324 -5.17 29.47 -7.10
N SER A 325 -5.27 28.14 -7.16
CA SER A 325 -6.35 27.41 -6.48
C SER A 325 -6.20 27.53 -4.95
N SER A 326 -7.32 27.47 -4.24
CA SER A 326 -7.34 27.41 -2.78
C SER A 326 -7.16 25.97 -2.32
N LEU A 327 -6.46 25.77 -1.20
CA LEU A 327 -6.52 24.51 -0.45
C LEU A 327 -7.95 24.23 0.05
N TYR A 328 -8.19 23.02 0.53
CA TYR A 328 -9.49 22.66 1.11
C TYR A 328 -9.73 23.38 2.43
N GLY A 329 -10.95 23.88 2.59
CA GLY A 329 -11.51 24.14 3.93
C GLY A 329 -11.85 22.83 4.64
N ASN A 330 -12.28 22.92 5.89
CA ASN A 330 -12.67 21.76 6.69
C ASN A 330 -13.80 21.00 5.98
N ARG A 331 -13.49 19.78 5.56
CA ARG A 331 -14.35 18.96 4.70
C ARG A 331 -15.58 18.41 5.42
N TYR A 332 -15.60 18.43 6.75
CA TYR A 332 -16.80 18.10 7.52
C TYR A 332 -17.81 19.26 7.52
N THR A 333 -17.33 20.50 7.39
CA THR A 333 -18.20 21.69 7.37
C THR A 333 -18.52 22.17 5.96
N PHE A 334 -17.60 22.00 5.01
CA PHE A 334 -17.74 22.49 3.64
C PHE A 334 -17.61 21.36 2.61
N PRO A 335 -18.54 21.27 1.63
CA PRO A 335 -18.47 20.24 0.59
C PRO A 335 -17.20 20.34 -0.26
N ALA A 336 -16.46 19.23 -0.37
CA ALA A 336 -15.20 19.16 -1.12
C ALA A 336 -15.41 19.44 -2.62
N GLU A 337 -16.56 19.04 -3.17
CA GLU A 337 -16.89 19.17 -4.59
C GLU A 337 -16.82 20.61 -5.07
N ARG A 338 -17.08 21.58 -4.18
CA ARG A 338 -17.05 22.98 -4.56
C ARG A 338 -15.65 23.53 -4.74
N TYR A 339 -14.73 23.10 -3.88
CA TYR A 339 -13.31 23.42 -4.01
C TYR A 339 -12.75 22.87 -5.32
N GLU A 340 -13.13 21.64 -5.67
CA GLU A 340 -12.69 20.96 -6.89
C GLU A 340 -13.28 21.58 -8.15
N GLU A 341 -14.56 21.95 -8.13
CA GLU A 341 -15.21 22.65 -9.23
C GLU A 341 -14.50 24.00 -9.52
N HIS A 342 -14.13 24.74 -8.48
CA HIS A 342 -13.39 25.98 -8.61
C HIS A 342 -11.97 25.78 -9.14
N ALA A 343 -11.24 24.79 -8.65
CA ALA A 343 -9.90 24.47 -9.16
C ALA A 343 -9.92 24.09 -10.65
N ALA A 344 -10.86 23.24 -11.06
CA ALA A 344 -11.04 22.86 -12.47
C ALA A 344 -11.32 24.09 -13.36
N VAL A 345 -12.16 25.01 -12.89
CA VAL A 345 -12.45 26.27 -13.60
C VAL A 345 -11.18 27.12 -13.82
N LEU A 346 -10.25 27.16 -12.87
CA LEU A 346 -9.01 27.92 -13.03
C LEU A 346 -8.12 27.34 -14.15
N HIS A 347 -8.01 26.01 -14.22
CA HIS A 347 -7.30 25.33 -15.33
C HIS A 347 -7.94 25.65 -16.69
N GLU A 348 -9.27 25.56 -16.78
CA GLU A 348 -9.97 25.89 -18.02
C GLU A 348 -9.78 27.36 -18.43
N LEU A 349 -9.70 28.28 -17.46
CA LEU A 349 -9.47 29.70 -17.72
C LEU A 349 -8.03 29.97 -18.16
N ALA A 350 -7.03 29.33 -17.56
CA ALA A 350 -5.65 29.43 -18.00
C ALA A 350 -5.50 28.94 -19.45
N ALA A 351 -6.02 27.75 -19.77
CA ALA A 351 -5.99 27.20 -21.12
C ALA A 351 -6.73 28.07 -22.16
N ALA A 352 -7.79 28.77 -21.75
CA ALA A 352 -8.60 29.60 -22.65
C ALA A 352 -8.03 31.02 -22.89
N ASN A 353 -7.02 31.45 -22.13
CA ASN A 353 -6.60 32.85 -22.10
C ASN A 353 -5.07 32.99 -22.21
N SER A 354 -4.55 33.49 -23.34
CA SER A 354 -3.11 33.79 -23.50
C SER A 354 -2.57 34.77 -22.44
N GLY A 355 -1.40 34.51 -21.86
CA GLY A 355 -0.84 35.30 -20.75
C GLY A 355 -1.50 34.99 -19.40
N VAL A 356 -2.09 33.80 -19.25
CA VAL A 356 -2.68 33.32 -18.00
C VAL A 356 -2.18 31.91 -17.72
N GLY A 357 -1.49 31.74 -16.60
CA GLY A 357 -1.05 30.44 -16.08
C GLY A 357 -1.89 30.01 -14.88
N VAL A 358 -1.67 28.78 -14.41
CA VAL A 358 -2.30 28.24 -13.21
C VAL A 358 -1.28 27.57 -12.29
N ALA A 359 -1.45 27.73 -10.99
CA ALA A 359 -0.76 27.02 -9.92
C ALA A 359 -1.82 26.35 -9.03
N ASP A 360 -1.72 25.04 -8.83
CA ASP A 360 -2.80 24.26 -8.21
C ASP A 360 -2.32 23.40 -7.03
N PRO A 361 -2.13 23.99 -5.83
CA PRO A 361 -1.71 23.24 -4.66
C PRO A 361 -2.80 22.28 -4.15
N GLN A 362 -4.08 22.56 -4.44
CA GLN A 362 -5.21 21.71 -4.04
C GLN A 362 -5.09 20.30 -4.62
N ARG A 363 -4.60 20.16 -5.86
CA ARG A 363 -4.42 18.85 -6.49
C ARG A 363 -3.43 17.95 -5.74
N ILE A 364 -2.40 18.55 -5.13
CA ILE A 364 -1.40 17.84 -4.32
C ILE A 364 -1.99 17.51 -2.95
N GLU A 365 -2.62 18.48 -2.30
CA GLU A 365 -3.30 18.29 -1.02
C GLU A 365 -4.36 17.18 -1.11
N LYS A 366 -5.16 17.16 -2.19
CA LYS A 366 -6.14 16.11 -2.47
C LYS A 366 -5.49 14.73 -2.47
N TYR A 367 -4.41 14.57 -3.23
CA TYR A 367 -3.69 13.30 -3.32
C TYR A 367 -3.16 12.87 -1.95
N LEU A 368 -2.56 13.79 -1.19
CA LEU A 368 -2.04 13.46 0.14
C LEU A 368 -3.15 13.02 1.10
N ILE A 369 -4.31 13.68 1.08
CA ILE A 369 -5.44 13.30 1.94
C ILE A 369 -6.01 11.93 1.53
N GLU A 370 -6.24 11.72 0.23
CA GLU A 370 -6.98 10.55 -0.27
C GLU A 370 -6.11 9.29 -0.40
N GLU A 371 -4.83 9.44 -0.77
CA GLU A 371 -3.96 8.31 -1.14
C GLU A 371 -2.90 8.01 -0.06
N THR A 372 -2.62 8.96 0.84
CA THR A 372 -1.66 8.73 1.95
C THR A 372 -2.34 8.69 3.32
N GLY A 373 -3.63 9.01 3.41
CA GLY A 373 -4.36 9.09 4.68
C GLY A 373 -3.96 10.29 5.54
N LYS A 374 -3.30 11.30 4.97
CA LYS A 374 -2.89 12.50 5.71
C LYS A 374 -4.12 13.32 6.08
N ASP A 375 -4.28 13.63 7.36
CA ASP A 375 -5.42 14.42 7.81
C ASP A 375 -5.34 15.87 7.28
N PHE A 376 -6.46 16.38 6.74
CA PHE A 376 -6.55 17.72 6.18
C PHE A 376 -6.21 18.80 7.23
N ILE A 377 -6.46 18.54 8.51
CA ILE A 377 -6.12 19.49 9.60
C ILE A 377 -4.62 19.80 9.64
N CYS A 378 -3.76 18.90 9.16
CA CYS A 378 -2.31 19.14 9.09
C CYS A 378 -1.95 20.34 8.20
N PHE A 379 -2.82 20.70 7.25
CA PHE A 379 -2.65 21.86 6.38
C PHE A 379 -3.29 23.13 6.94
N GLN A 380 -4.12 23.03 7.99
CA GLN A 380 -4.92 24.12 8.54
C GLN A 380 -4.36 24.64 9.87
N ALA A 381 -4.65 25.91 10.16
CA ALA A 381 -4.26 26.56 11.40
C ALA A 381 -5.43 26.72 12.39
N ASP A 382 -6.65 26.80 11.86
CA ASP A 382 -7.85 27.01 12.67
C ASP A 382 -8.84 25.84 12.67
N ASN A 383 -8.53 24.78 11.90
CA ASN A 383 -9.45 23.70 11.59
C ASN A 383 -10.71 24.14 10.81
N MET A 384 -10.66 25.24 10.05
CA MET A 384 -11.77 25.65 9.19
C MET A 384 -11.39 26.05 7.77
N VAL A 385 -10.59 27.10 7.59
CA VAL A 385 -10.38 27.69 6.25
C VAL A 385 -8.99 28.26 6.06
N HIS A 386 -8.25 28.56 7.11
CA HIS A 386 -6.96 29.23 6.96
C HIS A 386 -5.82 28.20 7.03
N PRO A 387 -4.95 28.17 6.01
CA PRO A 387 -3.79 27.29 6.02
C PRO A 387 -2.80 27.66 7.12
N GLY A 388 -2.24 26.65 7.78
CA GLY A 388 -1.07 26.79 8.64
C GLY A 388 0.24 26.73 7.84
N ASP A 389 1.37 26.68 8.54
CA ASP A 389 2.70 26.70 7.92
C ASP A 389 2.89 25.62 6.83
N LEU A 390 2.34 24.42 6.99
CA LEU A 390 2.43 23.37 5.94
C LEU A 390 1.67 23.76 4.66
N GLY A 391 0.43 24.24 4.79
CA GLY A 391 -0.37 24.66 3.65
C GLY A 391 0.22 25.91 2.96
N MET A 392 0.77 26.85 3.73
CA MET A 392 1.49 28.01 3.20
C MET A 392 2.71 27.58 2.38
N ARG A 393 3.49 26.60 2.86
CA ARG A 393 4.63 26.03 2.13
C ARG A 393 4.22 25.32 0.86
N LEU A 394 3.21 24.45 0.91
CA LEU A 394 2.70 23.74 -0.26
C LEU A 394 2.26 24.74 -1.35
N THR A 395 1.56 25.78 -0.94
CA THR A 395 1.15 26.88 -1.82
C THR A 395 2.36 27.60 -2.44
N THR A 396 3.35 27.99 -1.64
CA THR A 396 4.57 28.65 -2.12
C THR A 396 5.35 27.75 -3.08
N GLN A 397 5.60 26.49 -2.74
CA GLN A 397 6.34 25.56 -3.60
C GLN A 397 5.65 25.35 -4.94
N THR A 398 4.31 25.30 -4.94
CA THR A 398 3.53 25.19 -6.17
C THR A 398 3.67 26.42 -7.07
N ILE A 399 3.66 27.63 -6.49
CA ILE A 399 3.90 28.87 -7.23
C ILE A 399 5.33 28.93 -7.77
N LEU A 400 6.31 28.52 -6.96
CA LEU A 400 7.72 28.50 -7.37
C LEU A 400 7.92 27.57 -8.56
N GLU A 401 7.32 26.40 -8.55
CA GLU A 401 7.40 25.44 -9.65
C GLU A 401 6.69 25.95 -10.91
N ALA A 402 5.48 26.52 -10.76
CA ALA A 402 4.78 27.20 -11.85
C ALA A 402 5.62 28.33 -12.48
N LEU A 403 6.50 28.97 -11.70
CA LEU A 403 7.42 30.02 -12.14
C LEU A 403 8.85 29.53 -12.33
N SER A 404 9.07 28.23 -12.50
CA SER A 404 10.38 27.63 -12.77
C SER A 404 10.58 27.38 -14.26
N PHE A 405 11.78 27.64 -14.78
CA PHE A 405 12.12 27.26 -16.16
C PHE A 405 11.92 25.76 -16.34
N GLU A 406 11.40 25.34 -17.49
CA GLU A 406 11.33 23.93 -17.84
C GLU A 406 12.74 23.33 -17.73
N ASN A 407 12.93 22.43 -16.77
CA ASN A 407 14.22 21.81 -16.53
C ASN A 407 14.33 20.55 -17.42
N PRO A 408 15.30 20.49 -18.35
CA PRO A 408 15.51 19.29 -19.16
C PRO A 408 15.86 18.05 -18.32
N SER A 409 16.26 18.19 -17.04
CA SER A 409 16.52 17.06 -16.16
C SER A 409 15.26 16.40 -15.62
N THR A 410 14.19 17.15 -15.32
CA THR A 410 12.88 16.55 -14.96
C THR A 410 12.24 15.90 -16.18
N TYR A 411 12.37 16.50 -17.37
CA TYR A 411 12.01 15.83 -18.64
C TYR A 411 12.87 14.60 -18.91
N ARG A 412 14.19 14.64 -18.62
CA ARG A 412 15.10 13.49 -18.72
C ARG A 412 14.71 12.38 -17.76
N ASP A 413 14.35 12.69 -16.52
CA ASP A 413 13.99 11.66 -15.53
C ASP A 413 12.59 11.10 -15.83
N HIS A 414 11.69 11.92 -16.39
CA HIS A 414 10.42 11.47 -16.98
C HIS A 414 10.64 10.57 -18.21
N LEU A 415 11.53 10.97 -19.14
CA LEU A 415 11.90 10.21 -20.32
C LEU A 415 12.67 8.93 -19.95
N ILE A 416 13.52 8.94 -18.93
CA ILE A 416 14.19 7.74 -18.39
C ILE A 416 13.16 6.81 -17.75
N SER A 417 12.19 7.34 -17.01
CA SER A 417 11.08 6.56 -16.47
C SER A 417 10.24 5.91 -17.58
N GLU A 418 9.87 6.67 -18.61
CA GLU A 418 9.16 6.17 -19.80
C GLU A 418 9.99 5.18 -20.63
N LEU A 419 11.29 5.44 -20.84
CA LEU A 419 12.21 4.55 -21.56
C LEU A 419 12.52 3.27 -20.78
N THR A 420 12.54 3.33 -19.45
CA THR A 420 12.69 2.16 -18.57
C THR A 420 11.42 1.32 -18.59
N ALA A 421 10.24 1.95 -18.65
CA ALA A 421 8.96 1.26 -18.90
C ALA A 421 8.88 0.65 -20.32
N TYR A 422 9.60 1.20 -21.30
CA TYR A 422 9.71 0.67 -22.67
C TYR A 422 10.77 -0.44 -22.83
N ALA A 423 11.80 -0.47 -21.97
CA ALA A 423 12.90 -1.44 -22.03
C ALA A 423 12.52 -2.86 -21.58
N ASP A 424 11.33 -3.03 -20.99
CA ASP A 424 10.77 -4.32 -20.58
C ASP A 424 10.07 -5.10 -21.72
N ILE A 425 10.15 -4.61 -22.97
CA ILE A 425 9.61 -5.29 -24.15
C ILE A 425 10.73 -6.00 -24.93
N ASP A 426 10.66 -7.33 -24.93
CA ASP A 426 11.64 -8.32 -25.37
C ASP A 426 12.20 -8.15 -26.82
N ASN A 427 13.35 -8.78 -27.05
CA ASN A 427 14.51 -8.32 -27.82
C ASN A 427 14.59 -8.87 -29.27
N GLN A 428 13.51 -8.85 -30.07
CA GLN A 428 13.47 -9.61 -31.34
C GLN A 428 12.97 -8.92 -32.64
N ASP A 429 12.85 -7.58 -32.72
CA ASP A 429 12.43 -6.91 -33.97
C ASP A 429 13.58 -6.10 -34.62
N GLU A 430 14.09 -6.60 -35.75
CA GLU A 430 15.22 -6.03 -36.50
C GLU A 430 14.85 -4.70 -37.20
N THR A 431 13.56 -4.49 -37.50
CA THR A 431 13.02 -3.24 -38.10
C THR A 431 13.00 -2.11 -37.07
N LYS A 432 12.71 -2.45 -35.81
CA LYS A 432 12.72 -1.50 -34.69
C LYS A 432 14.13 -1.10 -34.27
N ARG A 433 15.15 -1.94 -34.54
CA ARG A 433 16.56 -1.51 -34.43
C ARG A 433 16.92 -0.45 -35.45
N GLU A 434 16.40 -0.52 -36.67
CA GLU A 434 16.62 0.52 -37.69
C GLU A 434 15.90 1.82 -37.34
N GLU A 435 14.70 1.77 -36.77
CA GLU A 435 13.99 2.94 -36.24
C GLU A 435 14.69 3.54 -35.00
N LEU A 436 15.15 2.70 -34.05
CA LEU A 436 15.92 3.16 -32.90
C LEU A 436 17.25 3.77 -33.34
N THR A 437 17.89 3.21 -34.38
CA THR A 437 19.13 3.74 -34.97
C THR A 437 18.88 5.04 -35.71
N ALA A 438 17.75 5.20 -36.40
CA ALA A 438 17.35 6.44 -37.05
C ALA A 438 17.02 7.55 -36.03
N ILE A 439 16.35 7.20 -34.92
CA ILE A 439 16.10 8.10 -33.79
C ILE A 439 17.41 8.47 -33.09
N LEU A 440 18.36 7.54 -32.94
CA LEU A 440 19.68 7.81 -32.35
C LEU A 440 20.57 8.67 -33.28
N GLU A 441 20.52 8.44 -34.59
CA GLU A 441 21.26 9.22 -35.59
C GLU A 441 20.65 10.63 -35.74
N ASP A 442 19.33 10.76 -35.65
CA ASP A 442 18.60 12.04 -35.62
C ASP A 442 18.88 12.79 -34.31
N ALA A 443 18.85 12.13 -33.15
CA ALA A 443 19.24 12.72 -31.87
C ALA A 443 20.74 13.11 -31.84
N LYS A 444 21.63 12.29 -32.40
CA LYS A 444 23.05 12.63 -32.57
C LYS A 444 23.28 13.77 -33.56
N ALA A 445 22.53 13.84 -34.66
CA ALA A 445 22.61 14.94 -35.63
C ALA A 445 22.07 16.24 -35.02
N LYS A 446 20.99 16.17 -34.24
CA LYS A 446 20.41 17.29 -33.47
C LYS A 446 21.33 17.75 -32.34
N MET A 447 22.04 16.83 -31.67
CA MET A 447 23.07 17.16 -30.68
C MET A 447 24.37 17.66 -31.31
N ALA A 448 24.72 17.24 -32.53
CA ALA A 448 25.88 17.73 -33.27
C ALA A 448 25.69 19.16 -33.80
N LEU A 449 24.45 19.63 -33.92
CA LEU A 449 24.10 21.03 -34.19
C LEU A 449 24.20 21.93 -32.94
N ILE A 450 24.51 21.37 -31.76
CA ILE A 450 24.72 22.12 -30.51
C ILE A 450 26.18 22.62 -30.41
N ASP A 451 27.07 22.25 -31.33
CA ASP A 451 28.44 22.75 -31.40
C ASP A 451 28.60 23.73 -32.58
N GLU A 452 28.00 24.92 -32.45
CA GLU A 452 28.46 26.23 -32.96
C GLU A 452 27.29 27.23 -32.89
N GLU A 453 27.34 28.14 -31.90
CA GLU A 453 26.54 29.37 -31.75
C GLU A 453 25.00 29.25 -31.65
N TRP A 454 24.47 29.82 -30.56
CA TRP A 454 23.05 29.84 -30.18
C TRP A 454 22.09 30.51 -31.19
N ASP A 455 20.88 29.94 -31.35
CA ASP A 455 19.58 30.66 -31.33
C ASP A 455 18.41 29.65 -31.20
N LEU A 456 17.80 29.55 -30.00
CA LEU A 456 16.70 28.61 -29.69
C LEU A 456 15.35 29.04 -30.26
N ASN A 457 15.18 30.29 -30.69
CA ASN A 457 13.87 30.82 -31.05
C ASN A 457 13.46 30.53 -32.50
N ALA A 458 14.42 30.27 -33.39
CA ALA A 458 14.11 29.92 -34.80
C ALA A 458 13.69 28.45 -34.98
N VAL A 459 14.04 27.57 -34.04
CA VAL A 459 13.69 26.13 -34.09
C VAL A 459 12.27 25.89 -33.55
N ALA A 460 11.85 26.69 -32.58
CA ALA A 460 10.49 26.61 -32.05
C ALA A 460 9.45 26.98 -33.12
N ASP A 461 9.69 28.02 -33.93
CA ASP A 461 8.66 28.53 -34.84
C ASP A 461 8.36 27.64 -36.07
N GLU A 462 9.31 26.79 -36.53
CA GLU A 462 9.00 25.79 -37.58
C GLU A 462 8.48 24.45 -37.01
N ALA A 463 8.81 24.10 -35.76
CA ALA A 463 8.22 22.94 -35.09
C ALA A 463 6.76 23.18 -34.67
N PHE A 464 6.39 24.44 -34.36
CA PHE A 464 5.06 24.80 -33.86
C PHE A 464 3.98 24.97 -34.95
N TYR A 465 4.32 24.92 -36.26
CA TYR A 465 3.31 25.02 -37.34
C TYR A 465 2.84 23.67 -37.92
N GLU A 466 3.53 22.56 -37.65
CA GLU A 466 3.08 21.22 -38.07
C GLU A 466 2.31 20.43 -36.99
N MET A 467 2.33 20.89 -35.73
CA MET A 467 1.49 20.33 -34.64
C MET A 467 0.12 21.01 -34.57
N LYS A 468 -0.72 20.89 -35.62
CA LYS A 468 -2.16 21.21 -35.56
C LYS A 468 -3.00 19.98 -35.94
N VAL A 469 -3.66 19.41 -34.94
CA VAL A 469 -4.81 18.50 -35.04
C VAL A 469 -4.63 17.34 -36.03
N VAL A 470 -4.22 16.18 -35.53
CA VAL A 470 -4.72 14.91 -36.09
C VAL A 470 -5.85 14.43 -35.21
N ILE A 471 -7.02 15.05 -35.38
CA ILE A 471 -8.21 14.23 -35.54
C ILE A 471 -7.95 13.46 -36.83
N ILE A 472 -7.64 12.19 -36.64
CA ILE A 472 -7.87 11.08 -37.55
C ILE A 472 -9.02 11.39 -38.53
N ARG A 473 -8.71 11.92 -39.71
CA ARG A 473 -9.56 11.79 -40.90
C ARG A 473 -8.89 10.82 -41.85
N CYS A 474 -9.33 9.57 -41.77
CA CYS A 474 -9.09 8.59 -42.80
C CYS A 474 -10.15 8.82 -43.89
N ASP A 475 -9.78 9.35 -45.06
CA ASP A 475 -10.73 9.45 -46.19
C ASP A 475 -11.15 8.05 -46.68
N VAL A 476 -10.33 7.03 -46.40
CA VAL A 476 -10.68 5.60 -46.47
C VAL A 476 -10.00 4.89 -45.30
N HIS A 477 -10.79 4.29 -44.41
CA HIS A 477 -10.25 3.51 -43.30
C HIS A 477 -9.75 2.14 -43.77
N SER A 478 -8.53 1.79 -43.39
CA SER A 478 -7.97 0.45 -43.56
C SER A 478 -7.81 -0.18 -42.18
N TYR A 479 -8.82 -0.95 -41.78
CA TYR A 479 -8.88 -1.59 -40.48
C TYR A 479 -8.01 -2.83 -40.43
N VAL A 480 -7.24 -2.94 -39.35
CA VAL A 480 -6.61 -4.17 -38.91
C VAL A 480 -7.44 -4.67 -37.75
N ASP A 481 -7.90 -5.90 -37.92
CA ASP A 481 -8.79 -6.57 -36.99
C ASP A 481 -7.96 -7.36 -35.99
N GLU A 482 -8.08 -7.00 -34.72
CA GLU A 482 -7.61 -7.82 -33.62
C GLU A 482 -8.79 -8.65 -33.11
N ILE A 483 -8.68 -9.97 -33.22
CA ILE A 483 -9.73 -10.87 -32.73
C ILE A 483 -9.47 -11.14 -31.26
N ILE A 484 -10.32 -10.55 -30.41
CA ILE A 484 -10.40 -10.89 -29.00
C ILE A 484 -11.22 -12.18 -28.90
N GLU A 485 -10.53 -13.29 -28.67
CA GLU A 485 -11.17 -14.60 -28.54
C GLU A 485 -12.08 -14.64 -27.30
N PRO A 486 -13.25 -15.30 -27.37
CA PRO A 486 -14.13 -15.46 -26.22
C PRO A 486 -13.44 -16.23 -25.10
N THR A 487 -13.65 -15.80 -23.86
CA THR A 487 -13.18 -16.53 -22.67
C THR A 487 -14.31 -17.38 -22.07
N CYS A 488 -14.04 -18.12 -21.00
CA CYS A 488 -15.09 -18.85 -20.28
C CYS A 488 -16.17 -17.93 -19.69
N LYS A 489 -15.84 -16.66 -19.38
CA LYS A 489 -16.75 -15.72 -18.68
C LYS A 489 -17.17 -14.54 -19.55
N THR A 490 -16.31 -14.06 -20.45
CA THR A 490 -16.57 -12.92 -21.34
C THR A 490 -16.66 -13.35 -22.80
N GLY A 491 -17.57 -12.72 -23.56
CA GLY A 491 -17.67 -12.94 -25.00
C GLY A 491 -16.47 -12.36 -25.74
N GLY A 492 -16.16 -12.92 -26.90
CA GLY A 492 -15.12 -12.41 -27.79
C GLY A 492 -15.70 -11.39 -28.77
N TYR A 493 -14.84 -10.63 -29.43
CA TYR A 493 -15.22 -9.69 -30.47
C TYR A 493 -14.01 -9.31 -31.30
N THR A 494 -14.25 -8.74 -32.47
CA THR A 494 -13.19 -8.20 -33.32
C THR A 494 -13.04 -6.72 -33.02
N HIS A 495 -11.89 -6.34 -32.50
CA HIS A 495 -11.46 -4.97 -32.28
C HIS A 495 -10.78 -4.45 -33.55
N SER A 496 -11.52 -3.68 -34.34
CA SER A 496 -11.00 -3.12 -35.59
C SER A 496 -10.35 -1.77 -35.32
N VAL A 497 -9.05 -1.70 -35.55
CA VAL A 497 -8.28 -0.46 -35.42
C VAL A 497 -7.83 -0.03 -36.80
N CYS A 498 -8.19 1.18 -37.22
CA CYS A 498 -7.69 1.68 -38.49
C CYS A 498 -6.18 1.87 -38.40
N SER A 499 -5.42 1.08 -39.14
CA SER A 499 -3.95 1.07 -39.14
C SER A 499 -3.31 2.43 -39.45
N ALA A 500 -4.04 3.31 -40.16
CA ALA A 500 -3.55 4.62 -40.57
C ALA A 500 -3.87 5.74 -39.57
N CYS A 501 -4.87 5.56 -38.73
CA CYS A 501 -5.37 6.67 -37.92
C CYS A 501 -5.68 6.28 -36.48
N GLY A 502 -6.08 5.05 -36.19
CA GLY A 502 -6.35 4.60 -34.82
C GLY A 502 -7.78 4.85 -34.38
N HIS A 503 -8.70 5.15 -35.29
CA HIS A 503 -10.13 5.01 -35.03
C HIS A 503 -10.43 3.54 -34.70
N LYS A 504 -11.10 3.30 -33.57
CA LYS A 504 -11.34 1.97 -33.01
C LYS A 504 -12.84 1.72 -32.87
N TYR A 505 -13.29 0.53 -33.22
CA TYR A 505 -14.63 0.07 -32.89
C TYR A 505 -14.67 -1.46 -32.79
N ASP A 506 -15.54 -1.95 -31.92
CA ASP A 506 -15.73 -3.38 -31.68
C ASP A 506 -16.92 -3.89 -32.48
N HIS A 507 -16.76 -5.01 -33.17
CA HIS A 507 -17.85 -5.68 -33.88
C HIS A 507 -17.67 -7.21 -33.91
N SER A 508 -18.60 -7.93 -34.57
CA SER A 508 -18.54 -9.40 -34.68
C SER A 508 -18.48 -10.14 -33.33
N PHE A 509 -19.24 -9.65 -32.35
CA PHE A 509 -19.30 -10.24 -31.02
C PHE A 509 -19.72 -11.71 -31.03
N VAL A 510 -18.93 -12.55 -30.36
CA VAL A 510 -19.18 -13.97 -30.14
C VAL A 510 -19.45 -14.20 -28.66
N SER A 511 -20.48 -14.98 -28.35
CA SER A 511 -20.81 -15.31 -26.96
C SER A 511 -19.63 -16.01 -26.25
N ASN A 512 -19.56 -15.88 -24.92
CA ASN A 512 -18.52 -16.54 -24.14
C ASN A 512 -18.53 -18.07 -24.36
N LEU A 513 -17.39 -18.71 -24.11
CA LEU A 513 -17.23 -20.17 -24.30
C LEU A 513 -18.10 -21.01 -23.36
N GLY A 514 -18.73 -20.37 -22.37
CA GLY A 514 -19.62 -20.98 -21.40
C GLY A 514 -18.93 -21.89 -20.38
N GLY A 515 -19.40 -21.83 -19.13
CA GLY A 515 -18.92 -22.66 -18.03
C GLY A 515 -17.88 -21.98 -17.13
N GLU A 516 -17.32 -22.74 -16.20
CA GLU A 516 -16.20 -22.28 -15.35
C GLU A 516 -14.86 -22.50 -16.05
N HIS A 517 -13.82 -21.80 -15.58
CA HIS A 517 -12.47 -21.98 -16.11
C HIS A 517 -12.01 -23.42 -15.89
N VAL A 518 -11.37 -24.01 -16.90
CA VAL A 518 -10.79 -25.36 -16.82
C VAL A 518 -9.31 -25.18 -16.55
N MET A 519 -8.95 -24.97 -15.29
CA MET A 519 -7.55 -24.75 -14.89
C MET A 519 -6.72 -26.01 -15.10
N ASP A 520 -5.46 -25.82 -15.46
CA ASP A 520 -4.43 -26.84 -15.36
C ASP A 520 -4.12 -27.15 -13.88
N SER A 521 -3.16 -28.05 -13.65
CA SER A 521 -2.80 -28.46 -12.30
C SER A 521 -1.99 -27.42 -11.51
N GLY A 522 -1.78 -26.21 -12.06
CA GLY A 522 -0.92 -25.21 -11.45
C GLY A 522 0.57 -25.53 -11.62
N ARG A 523 1.39 -24.49 -11.71
CA ARG A 523 2.85 -24.59 -11.74
C ARG A 523 3.46 -23.59 -10.77
N THR A 524 4.32 -24.07 -9.87
CA THR A 524 5.11 -23.18 -9.01
C THR A 524 6.07 -22.34 -9.85
N THR A 525 5.84 -21.04 -9.86
CA THR A 525 6.64 -20.05 -10.59
C THR A 525 7.70 -19.43 -9.68
N VAL A 526 7.42 -19.29 -8.39
CA VAL A 526 8.36 -18.81 -7.36
C VAL A 526 8.34 -19.74 -6.16
N LYS A 527 9.51 -20.13 -5.64
CA LYS A 527 9.59 -21.09 -4.51
C LYS A 527 9.53 -20.35 -3.17
N ALA A 528 8.71 -20.84 -2.25
CA ALA A 528 8.65 -20.31 -0.89
C ALA A 528 9.90 -20.66 -0.08
N THR A 529 10.31 -19.75 0.80
CA THR A 529 11.41 -19.89 1.75
C THR A 529 10.94 -19.56 3.17
N ALA A 530 11.80 -19.74 4.18
CA ALA A 530 11.51 -19.36 5.56
C ALA A 530 11.37 -17.84 5.77
N LYS A 531 11.72 -17.01 4.76
CA LYS A 531 11.70 -15.54 4.84
C LYS A 531 10.90 -14.86 3.73
N SER A 532 10.58 -15.58 2.65
CA SER A 532 9.83 -15.06 1.51
C SER A 532 8.79 -16.07 1.02
N PRO A 533 7.54 -15.68 0.75
CA PRO A 533 6.54 -16.58 0.18
C PRO A 533 6.94 -17.01 -1.25
N GLY A 534 6.34 -18.09 -1.74
CA GLY A 534 6.42 -18.53 -3.13
C GLY A 534 5.12 -18.23 -3.88
N GLU A 535 5.00 -18.71 -5.11
CA GLU A 535 3.85 -18.47 -5.98
C GLU A 535 3.59 -19.68 -6.88
N THR A 536 2.32 -20.06 -7.05
CA THR A 536 1.86 -21.05 -8.04
C THR A 536 0.89 -20.40 -8.99
N THR A 537 1.16 -20.51 -10.29
CA THR A 537 0.31 -19.98 -11.36
C THR A 537 -0.49 -21.11 -11.99
N TYR A 538 -1.82 -20.98 -12.01
CA TYR A 538 -2.76 -21.86 -12.68
C TYR A 538 -3.18 -21.24 -14.00
N SER A 539 -3.23 -22.04 -15.07
CA SER A 539 -3.61 -21.56 -16.39
C SER A 539 -4.84 -22.29 -16.92
N CYS A 540 -5.84 -21.54 -17.40
CA CYS A 540 -7.02 -22.14 -18.00
C CYS A 540 -6.70 -22.75 -19.37
N ALA A 541 -7.04 -24.02 -19.57
CA ALA A 541 -6.81 -24.74 -20.82
C ALA A 541 -7.71 -24.28 -21.99
N ARG A 542 -8.70 -23.41 -21.73
CA ARG A 542 -9.72 -22.97 -22.71
C ARG A 542 -9.63 -21.48 -23.05
N CYS A 543 -8.96 -20.67 -22.25
CA CYS A 543 -8.80 -19.24 -22.50
C CYS A 543 -7.54 -18.72 -21.77
N PRO A 544 -7.02 -17.53 -22.10
CA PRO A 544 -5.75 -17.03 -21.55
C PRO A 544 -5.77 -16.66 -20.05
N TYR A 545 -6.81 -17.03 -19.32
CA TYR A 545 -6.94 -16.68 -17.91
C TYR A 545 -5.94 -17.48 -17.08
N THR A 546 -5.13 -16.77 -16.31
CA THR A 546 -4.25 -17.35 -15.31
C THR A 546 -4.53 -16.72 -13.96
N GLU A 547 -4.44 -17.51 -12.90
CA GLU A 547 -4.50 -17.03 -11.52
C GLU A 547 -3.26 -17.47 -10.77
N THR A 548 -2.72 -16.60 -9.93
CA THR A 548 -1.51 -16.89 -9.15
C THR A 548 -1.86 -16.90 -7.67
N GLU A 549 -1.51 -18.00 -7.01
CA GLU A 549 -1.72 -18.22 -5.59
C GLU A 549 -0.39 -18.08 -4.87
N VAL A 550 -0.33 -17.16 -3.89
CA VAL A 550 0.86 -16.95 -3.07
C VAL A 550 0.98 -18.09 -2.06
N ILE A 551 2.09 -18.82 -2.15
CA ILE A 551 2.48 -19.86 -1.20
C ILE A 551 3.11 -19.17 0.02
N PRO A 552 2.54 -19.28 1.23
CA PRO A 552 3.08 -18.60 2.40
C PRO A 552 4.53 -19.02 2.72
N VAL A 553 5.23 -18.17 3.48
CA VAL A 553 6.54 -18.53 4.06
C VAL A 553 6.41 -19.81 4.89
N LEU A 554 7.47 -20.61 4.90
CA LEU A 554 7.50 -21.87 5.65
C LEU A 554 7.40 -21.58 7.16
N THR A 555 6.19 -21.68 7.75
CA THR A 555 5.95 -21.56 9.20
C THR A 555 5.59 -22.92 9.80
N THR A 556 5.99 -23.12 11.06
CA THR A 556 5.74 -24.35 11.80
C THR A 556 4.27 -24.46 12.24
N ALA A 557 3.41 -24.99 11.34
CA ALA A 557 2.01 -25.46 11.50
C ALA A 557 0.96 -24.39 11.91
N THR A 558 -0.23 -24.26 11.30
CA THR A 558 -1.16 -25.26 10.73
C THR A 558 -2.20 -24.56 9.82
N THR A 559 -2.38 -25.01 8.57
CA THR A 559 -3.60 -24.77 7.77
C THR A 559 -4.00 -26.08 7.09
N TYR A 560 -5.19 -26.60 7.43
CA TYR A 560 -5.79 -27.78 6.80
C TYR A 560 -6.53 -27.35 5.52
N SER A 561 -5.98 -27.68 4.35
CA SER A 561 -6.72 -27.63 3.07
C SER A 561 -7.19 -29.04 2.70
N THR A 562 -8.51 -29.25 2.70
CA THR A 562 -9.29 -29.96 1.66
C THR A 562 -8.83 -31.30 1.04
N LYS A 563 -7.87 -32.07 1.59
CA LYS A 563 -7.44 -33.36 1.02
C LYS A 563 -7.45 -34.54 2.02
N GLY A 564 -7.81 -35.74 1.55
CA GLY A 564 -8.04 -36.95 2.33
C GLY A 564 -6.79 -37.54 3.01
N MET A 565 -6.86 -37.81 4.31
CA MET A 565 -5.78 -38.39 5.11
C MET A 565 -5.98 -39.89 5.30
N ILE A 566 -4.92 -40.68 5.17
CA ILE A 566 -4.94 -42.11 5.45
C ILE A 566 -3.90 -42.41 6.54
N HIS A 567 -4.37 -42.90 7.70
CA HIS A 567 -3.52 -43.29 8.81
C HIS A 567 -3.34 -44.81 8.84
N PHE A 568 -2.12 -45.26 9.07
CA PHE A 568 -1.78 -46.67 9.05
C PHE A 568 -1.11 -47.11 10.34
N SER A 569 -1.91 -47.74 11.19
CA SER A 569 -1.49 -48.14 12.54
C SER A 569 -0.60 -49.38 12.59
N ASN A 570 -0.45 -50.12 11.47
CA ASN A 570 0.41 -51.29 11.29
C ASN A 570 0.72 -51.48 9.79
N SER A 571 1.58 -52.43 9.39
CA SER A 571 1.97 -52.58 7.97
C SER A 571 0.80 -53.15 7.17
N HIS A 572 0.06 -52.32 6.44
CA HIS A 572 -1.05 -52.79 5.58
C HIS A 572 -0.69 -52.59 4.11
N ASN A 573 -0.92 -53.60 3.28
CA ASN A 573 -0.85 -53.46 1.83
C ASN A 573 -2.26 -53.53 1.26
N TYR A 574 -2.54 -52.72 0.24
CA TYR A 574 -3.81 -52.77 -0.47
C TYR A 574 -3.65 -53.68 -1.68
N LEU A 575 -4.38 -54.79 -1.74
CA LEU A 575 -4.38 -55.65 -2.91
C LEU A 575 -5.59 -55.33 -3.79
N ALA A 576 -5.35 -55.03 -5.05
CA ALA A 576 -6.39 -54.92 -6.06
C ALA A 576 -6.59 -56.29 -6.71
N SER A 577 -7.43 -57.15 -6.13
CA SER A 577 -7.69 -58.50 -6.66
C SER A 577 -8.36 -58.47 -8.05
N ASP A 578 -9.18 -57.45 -8.32
CA ASP A 578 -10.10 -57.43 -9.47
C ASP A 578 -9.71 -56.40 -10.55
N LEU A 579 -8.78 -55.50 -10.24
CA LEU A 579 -8.21 -54.56 -11.18
C LEU A 579 -6.96 -55.23 -11.76
N GLN A 580 -7.12 -55.94 -12.87
CA GLN A 580 -6.04 -56.62 -13.56
C GLN A 580 -5.49 -55.69 -14.67
N PRO A 581 -4.57 -54.74 -14.38
CA PRO A 581 -4.04 -53.79 -15.37
C PRO A 581 -3.29 -54.47 -16.51
N TYR A 582 -2.78 -55.68 -16.28
CA TYR A 582 -1.91 -56.39 -17.22
C TYR A 582 -2.68 -57.41 -18.05
N THR A 583 -3.35 -56.95 -19.09
CA THR A 583 -3.78 -57.84 -20.19
C THR A 583 -3.05 -57.40 -21.46
N ASN A 584 -2.21 -58.30 -22.01
CA ASN A 584 -1.28 -58.05 -23.13
C ASN A 584 0.03 -57.28 -22.80
N GLY A 585 0.49 -57.30 -21.55
CA GLY A 585 1.87 -56.90 -21.21
C GLY A 585 2.12 -55.40 -20.97
N SER A 586 1.08 -54.60 -20.69
CA SER A 586 1.22 -53.19 -20.31
C SER A 586 0.22 -52.77 -19.24
N GLY A 587 0.69 -52.03 -18.24
CA GLY A 587 -0.13 -51.53 -17.14
C GLY A 587 0.56 -50.41 -16.38
N PHE A 588 -0.26 -49.56 -15.75
CA PHE A 588 0.19 -48.30 -15.16
C PHE A 588 -0.57 -48.00 -13.87
N VAL A 589 0.14 -47.47 -12.87
CA VAL A 589 -0.42 -46.99 -11.62
C VAL A 589 0.17 -45.61 -11.28
N GLU A 590 -0.69 -44.64 -10.97
CA GLU A 590 -0.31 -43.34 -10.41
C GLU A 590 -1.12 -43.01 -9.16
N PHE A 591 -0.52 -42.22 -8.29
CA PHE A 591 -1.19 -41.61 -7.14
C PHE A 591 -0.40 -40.41 -6.66
N ASP A 592 -1.09 -39.44 -6.05
CA ASP A 592 -0.47 -38.36 -5.31
C ASP A 592 -0.22 -38.82 -3.88
N PHE A 593 0.96 -38.52 -3.33
CA PHE A 593 1.39 -38.97 -2.02
C PHE A 593 2.13 -37.88 -1.25
N CYS A 594 1.82 -37.76 0.04
CA CYS A 594 2.48 -36.83 0.96
C CYS A 594 2.71 -37.51 2.32
N PRO A 595 3.95 -37.88 2.67
CA PRO A 595 4.30 -38.50 3.94
C PRO A 595 4.36 -37.46 5.06
N ILE A 596 3.82 -37.79 6.23
CA ILE A 596 3.81 -36.91 7.41
C ILE A 596 4.69 -37.50 8.52
N ASN A 597 4.30 -38.68 9.00
CA ASN A 597 4.91 -39.32 10.16
C ASN A 597 5.25 -40.79 9.83
N ILE A 598 6.20 -41.00 8.92
CA ILE A 598 6.65 -42.36 8.57
C ILE A 598 7.59 -42.88 9.67
N GLU A 599 7.24 -44.03 10.24
CA GLU A 599 8.04 -44.70 11.26
C GLU A 599 8.91 -45.82 10.66
N LYS A 600 10.09 -46.04 11.25
CA LYS A 600 11.00 -47.12 10.85
C LYS A 600 10.44 -48.45 11.34
N PHE A 601 10.22 -49.38 10.41
CA PHE A 601 9.82 -50.76 10.70
C PHE A 601 11.01 -51.73 10.51
N ASP A 602 10.82 -53.05 10.68
CA ASP A 602 11.85 -54.10 10.53
C ASP A 602 12.31 -54.35 9.08
N GLY A 603 12.27 -53.29 8.28
CA GLY A 603 12.75 -53.11 6.92
C GLY A 603 12.78 -51.62 6.58
N THR A 604 13.56 -51.24 5.58
CA THR A 604 13.76 -49.83 5.19
C THR A 604 12.43 -49.14 4.86
N PRO A 605 12.10 -47.94 5.37
CA PRO A 605 10.83 -47.26 5.07
C PRO A 605 10.67 -46.96 3.57
N TYR A 606 9.50 -47.23 3.00
CA TYR A 606 9.18 -47.04 1.58
C TYR A 606 7.72 -46.65 1.31
N VAL A 607 7.48 -46.14 0.09
CA VAL A 607 6.18 -46.05 -0.59
C VAL A 607 6.34 -46.60 -2.00
N GLY A 608 5.34 -47.28 -2.56
CA GLY A 608 5.43 -47.74 -3.92
C GLY A 608 4.33 -48.68 -4.36
N VAL A 609 4.63 -49.40 -5.43
CA VAL A 609 3.73 -50.36 -6.07
C VAL A 609 4.42 -51.72 -6.17
N TRP A 610 3.73 -52.77 -5.76
CA TRP A 610 4.16 -54.15 -5.93
C TRP A 610 3.31 -54.85 -6.99
N PHE A 611 3.96 -55.68 -7.80
CA PHE A 611 3.32 -56.46 -8.84
C PHE A 611 3.57 -57.95 -8.62
N SER A 612 2.50 -58.72 -8.43
CA SER A 612 2.59 -60.08 -7.89
C SER A 612 3.29 -61.07 -8.83
N ASP A 613 2.97 -61.02 -10.12
CA ASP A 613 3.56 -61.90 -11.13
C ASP A 613 5.01 -61.61 -11.46
N TYR A 614 5.41 -60.38 -11.21
CA TYR A 614 6.77 -59.93 -11.48
C TYR A 614 7.67 -60.20 -10.29
N THR A 615 7.11 -60.41 -9.10
CA THR A 615 7.85 -60.29 -7.84
C THR A 615 8.70 -59.02 -7.86
N ILE A 616 8.16 -57.92 -8.39
CA ILE A 616 8.85 -56.62 -8.47
C ILE A 616 8.11 -55.64 -7.57
N THR A 617 8.89 -54.89 -6.81
CA THR A 617 8.47 -53.68 -6.15
C THR A 617 9.17 -52.49 -6.80
N ALA A 618 8.39 -51.54 -7.29
CA ALA A 618 8.85 -50.21 -7.67
C ALA A 618 8.51 -49.26 -6.53
N CYS A 619 9.53 -48.76 -5.83
CA CYS A 619 9.31 -47.96 -4.63
C CYS A 619 10.29 -46.80 -4.51
N TYR A 620 9.89 -45.81 -3.71
CA TYR A 620 10.81 -44.86 -3.12
C TYR A 620 11.24 -45.36 -1.74
N ASN A 621 12.54 -45.40 -1.50
CA ASN A 621 13.16 -45.80 -0.25
C ASN A 621 13.54 -44.55 0.55
N PHE A 622 12.76 -44.27 1.59
CA PHE A 622 12.88 -43.08 2.42
C PHE A 622 14.21 -43.03 3.19
N ALA A 623 14.74 -44.18 3.63
CA ALA A 623 16.00 -44.18 4.40
C ALA A 623 17.25 -44.14 3.51
N ALA A 624 17.20 -44.71 2.30
CA ALA A 624 18.29 -44.61 1.34
C ALA A 624 18.24 -43.30 0.53
N GLN A 625 17.09 -42.60 0.49
CA GLN A 625 16.84 -41.46 -0.39
C GLN A 625 17.02 -41.83 -1.88
N GLU A 626 16.50 -43.00 -2.24
CA GLU A 626 16.64 -43.57 -3.58
C GLU A 626 15.29 -44.08 -4.09
N VAL A 627 15.04 -43.91 -5.38
CA VAL A 627 14.02 -44.68 -6.10
C VAL A 627 14.62 -46.03 -6.48
N GLN A 628 13.89 -47.12 -6.25
CA GLN A 628 14.41 -48.49 -6.40
C GLN A 628 13.41 -49.41 -7.13
N ILE A 629 13.97 -50.29 -7.98
CA ILE A 629 13.26 -51.45 -8.56
C ILE A 629 13.86 -52.69 -7.92
N ILE A 630 13.05 -53.43 -7.18
CA ILE A 630 13.52 -54.53 -6.32
C ILE A 630 12.80 -55.82 -6.69
N LYS A 631 13.55 -56.91 -6.89
CA LYS A 631 12.98 -58.25 -6.95
C LYS A 631 12.64 -58.76 -5.56
N THR A 632 11.37 -58.89 -5.24
CA THR A 632 10.91 -59.49 -3.99
C THR A 632 9.63 -60.29 -4.17
N SER A 633 9.59 -61.48 -3.57
CA SER A 633 8.40 -62.32 -3.52
C SER A 633 7.34 -61.81 -2.54
N LEU A 634 7.68 -60.83 -1.68
CA LEU A 634 6.78 -60.21 -0.72
C LEU A 634 7.09 -58.70 -0.60
N PRO A 635 6.10 -57.87 -0.23
CA PRO A 635 6.31 -56.43 -0.09
C PRO A 635 7.26 -56.02 1.06
N PHE A 636 7.63 -56.94 1.97
CA PHE A 636 8.51 -56.66 3.12
C PHE A 636 9.90 -57.33 2.98
N GLY A 637 10.95 -56.50 2.86
CA GLY A 637 12.34 -56.77 3.27
C GLY A 637 13.11 -57.94 2.62
N GLY A 638 14.10 -57.59 1.78
CA GLY A 638 15.20 -58.49 1.39
C GLY A 638 15.14 -59.00 -0.05
N GLY A 639 15.05 -58.08 -1.01
CA GLY A 639 15.07 -58.39 -2.44
C GLY A 639 16.38 -58.02 -3.13
N THR A 640 16.59 -58.51 -4.35
CA THR A 640 17.71 -58.05 -5.19
C THR A 640 17.32 -56.74 -5.87
N VAL A 641 18.04 -55.65 -5.60
CA VAL A 641 17.84 -54.36 -6.30
C VAL A 641 18.34 -54.54 -7.74
N TYR A 642 17.45 -54.34 -8.71
CA TYR A 642 17.80 -54.38 -10.13
C TYR A 642 18.35 -53.03 -10.60
N ALA A 643 17.70 -51.95 -10.17
CA ALA A 643 18.11 -50.59 -10.47
C ALA A 643 17.74 -49.66 -9.30
N SER A 644 18.57 -48.64 -9.08
CA SER A 644 18.26 -47.53 -8.18
C SER A 644 18.76 -46.21 -8.76
N ALA A 645 18.11 -45.12 -8.37
CA ALA A 645 18.54 -43.76 -8.67
C ALA A 645 18.37 -42.88 -7.44
N ASP A 646 19.36 -42.02 -7.19
CA ASP A 646 19.29 -41.01 -6.15
C ASP A 646 18.12 -40.08 -6.44
N TYR A 647 17.26 -39.89 -5.44
CA TYR A 647 16.17 -38.94 -5.53
C TYR A 647 15.85 -38.43 -4.14
N ALA A 648 16.03 -37.14 -3.91
CA ALA A 648 15.86 -36.58 -2.56
C ALA A 648 14.40 -36.19 -2.33
N TRP A 649 13.80 -36.75 -1.27
CA TRP A 649 12.62 -36.18 -0.66
C TRP A 649 13.11 -35.23 0.43
N THR A 650 12.68 -33.97 0.38
CA THR A 650 13.07 -32.99 1.40
C THR A 650 12.69 -33.49 2.79
N SER A 651 13.69 -33.64 3.66
CA SER A 651 13.52 -34.06 5.05
C SER A 651 14.35 -33.17 5.96
N ASN A 652 13.75 -32.73 7.07
CA ASN A 652 14.39 -31.86 8.04
C ASN A 652 14.47 -32.59 9.38
N GLY A 653 15.66 -33.11 9.72
CA GLY A 653 15.88 -33.82 10.98
C GLY A 653 15.12 -35.15 11.13
N GLY A 654 14.75 -35.81 10.04
CA GLY A 654 14.07 -37.11 10.05
C GLY A 654 12.53 -37.07 10.08
N ARG A 655 11.92 -35.87 9.98
CA ARG A 655 10.51 -35.71 9.62
C ARG A 655 10.40 -35.26 8.17
N TYR A 656 9.53 -35.93 7.40
CA TYR A 656 9.22 -35.52 6.03
C TYR A 656 8.23 -34.37 6.11
N GLU A 657 8.56 -33.24 5.48
CA GLU A 657 7.66 -32.09 5.40
C GLU A 657 6.49 -32.41 4.45
N TYR A 658 5.38 -31.68 4.57
CA TYR A 658 4.18 -31.85 3.74
C TYR A 658 4.49 -31.53 2.26
N ASN A 659 5.04 -32.51 1.54
CA ASN A 659 5.52 -32.38 0.18
C ASN A 659 4.78 -33.40 -0.71
N TRP A 660 3.72 -32.92 -1.37
CA TRP A 660 2.97 -33.73 -2.31
C TRP A 660 3.83 -34.07 -3.53
N LYS A 661 3.92 -35.36 -3.82
CA LYS A 661 4.55 -35.90 -5.01
C LYS A 661 3.59 -36.79 -5.77
N LYS A 662 3.57 -36.65 -7.08
CA LYS A 662 2.89 -37.61 -7.96
C LYS A 662 3.84 -38.77 -8.21
N PHE A 663 3.52 -39.95 -7.68
CA PHE A 663 4.29 -41.16 -7.90
C PHE A 663 3.62 -42.02 -8.96
N ALA A 664 4.33 -42.32 -10.04
CA ALA A 664 3.80 -43.08 -11.16
C ALA A 664 4.74 -44.21 -11.57
N VAL A 665 4.17 -45.39 -11.81
CA VAL A 665 4.90 -46.59 -12.24
C VAL A 665 4.28 -47.13 -13.52
N HIS A 666 5.09 -47.23 -14.56
CA HIS A 666 4.71 -47.78 -15.85
C HIS A 666 5.48 -49.08 -16.11
N CYS A 667 4.76 -50.19 -16.27
CA CYS A 667 5.34 -51.45 -16.72
C CYS A 667 4.86 -51.75 -18.15
N TYR A 668 5.80 -51.85 -19.10
CA TYR A 668 5.53 -52.12 -20.51
C TYR A 668 6.55 -53.07 -21.11
N GLY A 669 6.08 -54.24 -21.59
CA GLY A 669 7.01 -55.30 -22.00
C GLY A 669 8.05 -55.51 -20.91
N LYS A 670 9.33 -55.74 -21.26
CA LYS A 670 10.51 -55.89 -20.37
C LYS A 670 10.88 -54.66 -19.51
N THR A 671 10.12 -53.57 -19.62
CA THR A 671 10.54 -52.27 -19.11
C THR A 671 9.69 -51.82 -17.93
N VAL A 672 10.32 -51.42 -16.84
CA VAL A 672 9.70 -50.74 -15.70
C VAL A 672 10.26 -49.32 -15.64
N ARG A 673 9.37 -48.34 -15.59
CA ARG A 673 9.70 -46.92 -15.44
C ARG A 673 9.03 -46.34 -14.22
N ILE A 674 9.76 -45.53 -13.46
CA ILE A 674 9.25 -44.79 -12.31
C ILE A 674 9.36 -43.30 -12.62
N TYR A 675 8.25 -42.61 -12.46
CA TYR A 675 8.13 -41.17 -12.63
C TYR A 675 7.78 -40.52 -11.30
N ILE A 676 8.37 -39.37 -11.04
CA ILE A 676 8.01 -38.50 -9.92
C ILE A 676 7.71 -37.11 -10.47
N ASP A 677 6.53 -36.58 -10.14
CA ASP A 677 6.02 -35.29 -10.65
C ASP A 677 6.04 -35.19 -12.19
N GLY A 678 5.88 -36.33 -12.86
CA GLY A 678 5.90 -36.42 -14.32
C GLY A 678 7.29 -36.59 -14.95
N GLU A 679 8.38 -36.44 -14.19
CA GLU A 679 9.74 -36.65 -14.67
C GLU A 679 10.14 -38.13 -14.58
N LEU A 680 10.77 -38.68 -15.61
CA LEU A 680 11.31 -40.04 -15.60
C LEU A 680 12.55 -40.10 -14.70
N VAL A 681 12.41 -40.73 -13.53
CA VAL A 681 13.49 -40.83 -12.53
C VAL A 681 14.29 -42.12 -12.69
N LEU A 682 13.63 -43.24 -13.03
CA LEU A 682 14.29 -44.54 -13.15
C LEU A 682 13.66 -45.40 -14.25
N GLU A 683 14.49 -46.07 -15.06
CA GLU A 683 14.09 -47.05 -16.08
C GLU A 683 14.95 -48.32 -15.98
N ASP A 684 14.33 -49.49 -15.99
CA ASP A 684 15.00 -50.79 -16.14
C ASP A 684 14.33 -51.60 -17.26
N THR A 685 15.11 -52.15 -18.18
CA THR A 685 14.62 -52.82 -19.40
C THR A 685 14.82 -54.34 -19.43
N ASP A 686 15.24 -55.00 -18.34
CA ASP A 686 15.53 -56.45 -18.35
C ASP A 686 14.86 -57.26 -17.23
N VAL A 687 13.66 -56.85 -16.81
CA VAL A 687 12.93 -57.59 -15.78
C VAL A 687 12.03 -58.68 -16.39
N ALA A 688 12.26 -59.96 -16.02
CA ALA A 688 11.64 -61.16 -16.63
C ALA A 688 10.17 -61.47 -16.20
N TYR A 689 9.36 -62.11 -17.08
CA TYR A 689 7.87 -62.22 -17.01
C TYR A 689 7.28 -63.57 -16.52
N SER A 690 6.10 -63.50 -15.89
CA SER A 690 4.89 -64.29 -16.23
C SER A 690 3.65 -63.37 -16.37
N ALA A 691 2.55 -63.87 -16.94
CA ALA A 691 1.57 -63.08 -17.70
C ALA A 691 0.23 -62.68 -17.02
N TYR A 692 0.05 -62.82 -15.70
CA TYR A 692 -1.22 -62.55 -15.01
C TYR A 692 -1.04 -62.13 -13.53
N GLY A 693 -0.78 -60.84 -13.27
CA GLY A 693 -0.50 -60.35 -11.91
C GLY A 693 -1.51 -59.37 -11.34
N GLU A 694 -1.73 -59.50 -10.04
CA GLU A 694 -2.38 -58.50 -9.18
C GLU A 694 -1.41 -57.34 -8.90
N VAL A 695 -1.98 -56.18 -8.53
CA VAL A 695 -1.21 -55.01 -8.10
C VAL A 695 -1.52 -54.65 -6.66
N ALA A 696 -0.50 -54.24 -5.91
CA ALA A 696 -0.66 -53.72 -4.58
C ALA A 696 -0.02 -52.36 -4.38
N LEU A 697 -0.72 -51.45 -3.69
CA LEU A 697 -0.12 -50.25 -3.12
C LEU A 697 0.53 -50.62 -1.80
N ILE A 698 1.80 -50.22 -1.65
CA ILE A 698 2.62 -50.55 -0.49
C ILE A 698 3.17 -49.27 0.12
N TYR A 699 3.17 -49.19 1.44
CA TYR A 699 3.73 -48.07 2.18
C TYR A 699 4.12 -48.54 3.60
N SER A 700 4.95 -47.77 4.30
CA SER A 700 5.41 -48.07 5.67
C SER A 700 4.52 -47.46 6.75
N ASN A 701 4.52 -48.02 7.97
CA ASN A 701 3.71 -47.52 9.09
C ASN A 701 3.86 -46.01 9.27
N GLY A 702 2.73 -45.34 9.51
CA GLY A 702 2.72 -43.90 9.69
C GLY A 702 1.48 -43.21 9.17
N GLU A 703 1.57 -41.89 9.10
CA GLU A 703 0.53 -41.00 8.58
C GLU A 703 0.95 -40.43 7.23
N CYS A 704 0.04 -40.49 6.25
CA CYS A 704 0.22 -39.85 4.96
C CYS A 704 -1.10 -39.34 4.39
N TYR A 705 -1.01 -38.41 3.45
CA TYR A 705 -2.09 -38.15 2.51
C TYR A 705 -1.83 -38.92 1.22
N MET A 706 -2.90 -39.49 0.67
CA MET A 706 -2.87 -40.16 -0.62
C MET A 706 -4.17 -39.84 -1.35
N ASP A 707 -4.04 -39.46 -2.61
CA ASP A 707 -5.18 -39.00 -3.41
C ASP A 707 -4.93 -39.24 -4.91
N ASN A 708 -5.94 -38.99 -5.76
CA ASN A 708 -5.85 -39.09 -7.22
C ASN A 708 -5.30 -40.43 -7.73
N ILE A 709 -5.71 -41.53 -7.11
CA ILE A 709 -5.20 -42.87 -7.43
C ILE A 709 -5.83 -43.33 -8.74
N LYS A 710 -5.00 -43.73 -9.71
CA LYS A 710 -5.47 -44.33 -10.97
C LYS A 710 -4.72 -45.61 -11.31
N VAL A 711 -5.49 -46.59 -11.78
CA VAL A 711 -4.99 -47.85 -12.34
C VAL A 711 -5.44 -47.94 -13.79
N MET A 712 -4.50 -48.06 -14.70
CA MET A 712 -4.73 -48.00 -16.14
C MET A 712 -4.10 -49.21 -16.84
N LYS A 713 -4.73 -49.62 -17.96
CA LYS A 713 -4.28 -50.67 -18.87
C LYS A 713 -3.91 -50.07 -20.22
N GLY A 714 -2.90 -50.62 -20.90
CA GLY A 714 -2.51 -50.17 -22.25
C GLY A 714 -1.45 -49.06 -22.22
N SER A 715 -1.12 -48.52 -23.40
CA SER A 715 -0.08 -47.49 -23.54
C SER A 715 -0.60 -46.14 -23.03
N TYR A 716 -0.21 -45.77 -21.81
CA TYR A 716 -0.44 -44.46 -21.18
C TYR A 716 0.89 -43.70 -21.11
N ASP A 717 0.85 -42.40 -21.41
CA ASP A 717 1.98 -41.48 -21.29
C ASP A 717 1.76 -40.50 -20.12
N PRO A 718 2.54 -40.61 -19.03
CA PRO A 718 2.39 -39.76 -17.85
C PRO A 718 2.84 -38.31 -18.05
N THR A 719 3.61 -38.02 -19.11
CA THR A 719 4.08 -36.64 -19.39
C THR A 719 3.00 -35.82 -20.08
N THR A 720 2.21 -36.46 -20.94
CA THR A 720 1.12 -35.82 -21.70
C THR A 720 -0.26 -36.10 -21.13
N GLY A 721 -0.39 -37.10 -20.25
CA GLY A 721 -1.65 -37.54 -19.65
C GLY A 721 -2.57 -38.29 -20.62
N LEU A 722 -2.05 -38.70 -21.79
CA LEU A 722 -2.83 -39.27 -22.90
C LEU A 722 -2.60 -40.78 -23.06
N GLY A 723 -3.65 -41.50 -23.47
CA GLY A 723 -3.60 -42.94 -23.75
C GLY A 723 -4.14 -43.83 -22.63
N GLY A 724 -4.05 -45.14 -22.80
CA GLY A 724 -4.53 -46.13 -21.81
C GLY A 724 -6.05 -46.25 -21.66
N THR A 725 -6.49 -47.23 -20.88
CA THR A 725 -7.88 -47.46 -20.46
C THR A 725 -7.90 -47.54 -18.95
N THR A 726 -8.61 -46.60 -18.31
CA THR A 726 -8.79 -46.57 -16.85
C THR A 726 -9.60 -47.78 -16.39
N LEU A 727 -8.98 -48.61 -15.55
CA LEU A 727 -9.64 -49.74 -14.89
C LEU A 727 -10.24 -49.33 -13.55
N GLY A 728 -9.65 -48.33 -12.90
CA GLY A 728 -10.19 -47.71 -11.71
C GLY A 728 -9.50 -46.38 -11.40
N SER A 729 -10.26 -45.47 -10.82
CA SER A 729 -9.82 -44.12 -10.46
C SER A 729 -10.55 -43.70 -9.20
N TRP A 730 -9.82 -43.20 -8.22
CA TRP A 730 -10.39 -42.76 -6.95
C TRP A 730 -9.74 -41.45 -6.50
N ASP A 731 -10.58 -40.46 -6.28
CA ASP A 731 -10.29 -39.26 -5.51
C ASP A 731 -10.83 -39.48 -4.09
N ILE A 732 -9.97 -39.49 -3.07
CA ILE A 732 -10.32 -39.95 -1.72
C ILE A 732 -11.09 -38.87 -0.92
N ASN A 733 -11.43 -37.74 -1.55
CA ASN A 733 -12.12 -36.60 -0.92
C ASN A 733 -13.65 -36.73 -0.83
N SER A 734 -14.26 -37.77 -1.43
CA SER A 734 -15.71 -38.00 -1.34
C SER A 734 -16.05 -39.36 -0.74
N LYS A 735 -17.06 -39.44 0.14
CA LYS A 735 -17.47 -40.71 0.79
C LYS A 735 -17.97 -41.78 -0.20
N SER A 736 -18.42 -41.38 -1.40
CA SER A 736 -18.76 -42.32 -2.49
C SER A 736 -17.51 -42.96 -3.10
N SER A 737 -16.51 -42.14 -3.46
CA SER A 737 -15.23 -42.59 -4.02
C SER A 737 -14.42 -43.38 -2.99
N TYR A 738 -14.42 -42.94 -1.72
CA TYR A 738 -13.87 -43.67 -0.58
C TYR A 738 -14.43 -45.09 -0.46
N ASN A 739 -15.76 -45.27 -0.41
CA ASN A 739 -16.35 -46.60 -0.29
C ASN A 739 -16.09 -47.47 -1.54
N SER A 740 -16.08 -46.86 -2.73
CA SER A 740 -15.73 -47.51 -4.00
C SER A 740 -14.29 -48.01 -4.00
N PHE A 741 -13.34 -47.20 -3.49
CA PHE A 741 -11.94 -47.57 -3.33
C PHE A 741 -11.81 -48.83 -2.47
N PHE A 742 -12.34 -48.85 -1.24
CA PHE A 742 -12.23 -50.06 -0.40
C PHE A 742 -13.02 -51.26 -0.93
N SER A 743 -14.00 -51.03 -1.81
CA SER A 743 -14.73 -52.13 -2.47
C SER A 743 -13.93 -52.77 -3.62
N ALA A 744 -13.07 -52.01 -4.29
CA ALA A 744 -12.26 -52.48 -5.42
C ALA A 744 -10.93 -53.12 -5.00
N TRP A 745 -10.48 -52.87 -3.78
CA TRP A 745 -9.22 -53.38 -3.23
C TRP A 745 -9.53 -54.41 -2.12
N THR A 746 -9.72 -55.69 -2.51
CA THR A 746 -10.17 -56.78 -1.62
C THR A 746 -9.09 -57.81 -1.30
N GLN A 747 -9.35 -58.67 -0.29
CA GLN A 747 -8.43 -59.73 0.14
C GLN A 747 -8.59 -60.97 -0.75
N SER A 748 -7.54 -61.37 -1.45
CA SER A 748 -7.51 -62.70 -2.07
C SER A 748 -6.09 -63.23 -2.28
N TYR A 749 -5.82 -64.37 -1.66
CA TYR A 749 -4.64 -65.25 -1.75
C TYR A 749 -3.31 -64.86 -1.07
N ALA A 750 -3.02 -65.69 -0.06
CA ALA A 750 -1.69 -66.22 0.31
C ALA A 750 -0.67 -65.28 0.97
N THR A 751 -0.87 -65.00 2.26
CA THR A 751 0.00 -65.42 3.39
C THR A 751 -0.44 -64.68 4.65
N ARG A 752 -0.15 -65.22 5.84
CA ARG A 752 -0.62 -64.73 7.16
C ARG A 752 -0.07 -63.35 7.59
N THR A 753 0.22 -62.45 6.65
CA THR A 753 0.96 -61.20 6.90
C THR A 753 0.25 -59.94 6.37
N PHE A 754 -1.00 -60.03 5.91
CA PHE A 754 -1.80 -58.88 5.47
C PHE A 754 -2.95 -58.61 6.45
N THR A 755 -3.01 -57.40 7.02
CA THR A 755 -4.13 -56.96 7.88
C THR A 755 -5.21 -56.27 7.05
N TYR A 756 -6.48 -56.50 7.38
CA TYR A 756 -7.66 -56.03 6.65
C TYR A 756 -7.78 -54.49 6.66
N ALA A 757 -7.92 -53.86 5.50
CA ALA A 757 -8.35 -52.48 5.39
C ALA A 757 -9.88 -52.40 5.52
N ASN A 758 -10.36 -51.61 6.47
CA ASN A 758 -11.77 -51.27 6.56
C ASN A 758 -11.95 -49.82 6.99
N THR A 759 -13.18 -49.35 6.90
CA THR A 759 -13.54 -47.96 7.19
C THR A 759 -13.24 -47.48 8.61
N LYS A 760 -12.77 -48.34 9.51
CA LYS A 760 -12.34 -47.98 10.87
C LYS A 760 -10.87 -47.60 10.97
N ASN A 761 -10.05 -48.00 9.99
CA ASN A 761 -8.62 -47.67 9.97
C ASN A 761 -8.32 -46.43 9.10
N VAL A 762 -9.35 -45.81 8.48
CA VAL A 762 -9.22 -44.65 7.58
C VAL A 762 -10.29 -43.61 7.92
N THR A 763 -9.92 -42.32 7.98
CA THR A 763 -10.79 -41.22 8.40
C THR A 763 -10.95 -40.20 7.26
N THR A 764 -12.17 -39.99 6.73
CA THR A 764 -12.46 -39.00 5.65
C THR A 764 -13.54 -37.98 6.06
N GLY A 765 -13.30 -36.67 5.90
CA GLY A 765 -14.19 -35.54 6.25
C GLY A 765 -15.32 -35.21 5.24
N HIS A 766 -16.26 -34.29 5.60
CA HIS A 766 -17.67 -34.15 5.14
C HIS A 766 -17.98 -33.21 3.91
N TYR A 767 -19.23 -33.28 3.36
CA TYR A 767 -19.74 -32.87 2.02
C TYR A 767 -20.31 -31.43 1.82
N PRO A 768 -20.17 -30.78 0.63
CA PRO A 768 -20.83 -29.49 0.27
C PRO A 768 -22.00 -29.55 -0.74
N HIS A 769 -22.78 -28.45 -0.85
CA HIS A 769 -23.93 -28.22 -1.74
C HIS A 769 -23.88 -26.84 -2.44
N THR A 770 -24.73 -26.57 -3.45
CA THR A 770 -24.44 -25.56 -4.49
C THR A 770 -24.96 -24.11 -4.31
N THR A 771 -25.77 -23.76 -3.29
CA THR A 771 -26.06 -22.34 -2.99
C THR A 771 -26.29 -22.10 -1.49
N HIS A 772 -25.64 -21.06 -0.96
CA HIS A 772 -25.73 -20.66 0.44
C HIS A 772 -26.62 -19.41 0.55
N SER A 773 -27.85 -19.56 1.06
CA SER A 773 -28.58 -18.48 1.74
C SER A 773 -28.26 -18.61 3.21
N GLY A 774 -27.97 -17.51 3.89
CA GLY A 774 -27.53 -17.53 5.28
C GLY A 774 -27.98 -16.31 6.07
N LEU A 775 -28.31 -16.55 7.34
CA LEU A 775 -28.47 -15.51 8.37
C LEU A 775 -27.08 -15.12 8.89
N ILE A 776 -26.85 -13.82 9.14
CA ILE A 776 -25.61 -13.35 9.76
C ILE A 776 -25.54 -13.96 11.17
N VAL A 777 -24.46 -14.70 11.44
CA VAL A 777 -24.21 -15.34 12.73
C VAL A 777 -22.96 -14.81 13.43
N GLY A 778 -22.10 -14.09 12.71
CA GLY A 778 -20.94 -13.42 13.28
C GLY A 778 -20.51 -12.27 12.37
N VAL A 779 -19.91 -11.25 12.95
CA VAL A 779 -19.23 -10.18 12.21
C VAL A 779 -17.82 -10.16 12.74
N ILE A 780 -16.85 -10.42 11.87
CA ILE A 780 -15.43 -10.26 12.18
C ILE A 780 -15.03 -8.89 11.62
N PRO A 781 -14.69 -7.93 12.48
CA PRO A 781 -14.25 -6.61 12.01
C PRO A 781 -12.90 -6.73 11.29
N ASN A 782 -12.62 -5.75 10.42
CA ASN A 782 -11.31 -5.59 9.79
C ASN A 782 -10.26 -5.19 10.83
N ASP A 783 -9.01 -5.59 10.59
CA ASP A 783 -7.87 -5.29 11.44
C ASP A 783 -6.73 -4.57 10.67
N CYS A 784 -5.66 -4.12 11.35
CA CYS A 784 -4.58 -3.31 10.74
C CYS A 784 -3.82 -4.03 9.61
N ALA A 785 -3.92 -5.35 9.50
CA ALA A 785 -3.24 -6.17 8.51
C ALA A 785 -4.18 -7.06 7.69
N ASN A 786 -5.42 -7.29 8.17
CA ASN A 786 -6.36 -8.22 7.57
C ASN A 786 -7.75 -7.59 7.38
N SER A 787 -8.40 -7.90 6.25
CA SER A 787 -9.77 -7.50 5.96
C SER A 787 -10.78 -8.13 6.93
N GLY A 788 -11.83 -7.39 7.24
CA GLY A 788 -13.00 -7.82 8.01
C GLY A 788 -14.05 -8.45 7.12
N TYR A 789 -15.00 -9.16 7.70
CA TYR A 789 -16.08 -9.81 6.97
C TYR A 789 -17.23 -10.27 7.87
N ASN A 790 -18.42 -10.38 7.29
CA ASN A 790 -19.56 -11.00 7.93
C ASN A 790 -19.51 -12.52 7.75
N GLN A 791 -19.67 -13.25 8.85
CA GLN A 791 -19.88 -14.69 8.91
C GLN A 791 -21.39 -14.98 8.84
N TYR A 792 -21.81 -15.68 7.80
CA TYR A 792 -23.18 -16.11 7.55
C TYR A 792 -23.30 -17.61 7.81
N SER A 793 -24.28 -18.07 8.57
CA SER A 793 -24.59 -19.50 8.67
C SER A 793 -25.62 -19.84 7.61
N CYS A 794 -25.27 -20.77 6.74
CA CYS A 794 -26.20 -21.26 5.75
C CYS A 794 -27.32 -22.06 6.43
N ASP A 795 -28.57 -21.66 6.20
CA ASP A 795 -29.76 -22.29 6.77
C ASP A 795 -29.99 -23.75 6.31
N LYS A 796 -29.21 -24.23 5.32
CA LYS A 796 -29.36 -25.59 4.72
C LYS A 796 -28.29 -26.59 5.13
N CYS A 797 -27.01 -26.22 5.10
CA CYS A 797 -25.92 -27.12 5.53
C CYS A 797 -25.40 -26.80 6.93
N GLY A 798 -25.74 -25.63 7.48
CA GLY A 798 -25.13 -25.13 8.71
C GLY A 798 -23.69 -24.65 8.53
N GLU A 799 -23.14 -24.67 7.31
CA GLU A 799 -21.81 -24.12 7.01
C GLU A 799 -21.82 -22.62 7.23
N THR A 800 -20.84 -22.13 7.97
CA THR A 800 -20.59 -20.71 8.07
C THR A 800 -19.66 -20.25 6.96
N TYR A 801 -20.08 -19.25 6.18
CA TYR A 801 -19.31 -18.68 5.07
C TYR A 801 -19.12 -17.18 5.28
N PHE A 802 -18.03 -16.63 4.73
CA PHE A 802 -17.63 -15.24 4.94
C PHE A 802 -17.89 -14.40 3.68
N ASN A 803 -18.53 -13.26 3.83
CA ASN A 803 -18.86 -12.33 2.73
C ASN A 803 -18.99 -10.89 3.29
N SER A 804 -19.22 -9.90 2.43
CA SER A 804 -19.24 -8.49 2.81
C SER A 804 -17.91 -8.06 3.42
N TYR A 805 -16.83 -8.33 2.66
CA TYR A 805 -15.47 -8.02 3.09
C TYR A 805 -15.27 -6.51 3.19
N THR A 806 -14.55 -6.10 4.23
CA THR A 806 -14.15 -4.72 4.51
C THR A 806 -12.63 -4.70 4.52
N ASP A 807 -11.98 -3.79 3.79
CA ASP A 807 -10.52 -3.79 3.60
C ASP A 807 -9.76 -3.66 4.93
N PRO A 808 -8.50 -4.12 5.02
CA PRO A 808 -7.69 -3.98 6.23
C PRO A 808 -7.57 -2.50 6.62
N LEU A 809 -7.51 -2.21 7.92
CA LEU A 809 -7.36 -0.86 8.48
C LEU A 809 -5.94 -0.28 8.26
N TYR A 810 -5.26 -0.66 7.18
CA TYR A 810 -3.85 -0.37 6.88
C TYR A 810 -3.56 1.14 6.84
N ASP A 811 -4.59 1.94 6.53
CA ASP A 811 -4.52 3.40 6.45
C ASP A 811 -4.92 4.12 7.77
N GLU A 812 -5.44 3.39 8.77
CA GLU A 812 -5.86 3.97 10.07
C GLU A 812 -4.81 3.87 11.19
N GLY A 813 -3.69 3.19 10.91
CA GLY A 813 -2.56 3.08 11.84
C GLY A 813 -2.72 2.09 13.00
N HIS A 814 -1.63 1.85 13.75
CA HIS A 814 -1.65 0.98 14.94
C HIS A 814 -2.19 1.72 16.16
N THR A 815 -3.23 1.16 16.77
CA THR A 815 -3.77 1.56 18.07
C THR A 815 -3.13 0.72 19.17
N LEU A 816 -2.32 1.30 20.07
CA LEU A 816 -1.57 0.56 21.10
C LEU A 816 -2.34 0.41 22.42
N ILE A 817 -2.33 -0.79 23.00
CA ILE A 817 -3.05 -1.21 24.23
C ILE A 817 -2.21 -2.16 25.10
N ASN A 818 -2.76 -2.60 26.25
CA ASN A 818 -2.18 -3.66 27.10
C ASN A 818 -0.72 -3.40 27.52
N GLN A 819 -0.40 -2.16 27.88
CA GLN A 819 0.92 -1.80 28.39
C GLN A 819 1.30 -2.68 29.59
N THR A 820 2.41 -3.40 29.47
CA THR A 820 2.93 -4.27 30.53
C THR A 820 4.41 -3.99 30.73
N VAL A 821 4.89 -3.83 31.97
CA VAL A 821 6.33 -3.74 32.25
C VAL A 821 6.97 -5.11 31.99
N THR A 822 7.79 -5.21 30.94
CA THR A 822 8.56 -6.43 30.63
C THR A 822 9.94 -6.39 31.26
N LYS A 823 10.44 -5.19 31.58
CA LYS A 823 11.69 -4.99 32.31
C LYS A 823 11.60 -3.74 33.18
N GLU A 824 11.85 -3.88 34.47
CA GLU A 824 11.92 -2.73 35.39
C GLU A 824 13.15 -1.86 35.08
N PRO A 825 13.03 -0.52 35.04
CA PRO A 825 14.17 0.38 35.00
C PRO A 825 14.94 0.32 36.33
N THR A 826 16.25 0.45 36.24
CA THR A 826 17.12 0.58 37.42
C THR A 826 17.79 1.95 37.42
N ALA A 827 18.53 2.29 38.48
CA ALA A 827 19.30 3.53 38.52
C ALA A 827 20.36 3.65 37.41
N THR A 828 20.73 2.54 36.75
CA THR A 828 21.80 2.50 35.75
C THR A 828 21.41 1.90 34.41
N GLU A 829 20.26 1.23 34.31
CA GLU A 829 19.80 0.53 33.12
C GLU A 829 18.34 0.87 32.83
N ASP A 830 18.02 1.07 31.56
CA ASP A 830 16.65 1.33 31.14
C ASP A 830 15.77 0.08 31.31
N GLY A 831 14.51 0.31 31.64
CA GLY A 831 13.43 -0.67 31.65
C GLY A 831 12.74 -0.74 30.29
N GLU A 832 11.65 -1.49 30.23
CA GLU A 832 10.90 -1.76 29.00
C GLU A 832 9.41 -1.96 29.30
N TYR A 833 8.55 -1.30 28.55
CA TYR A 833 7.14 -1.64 28.40
C TYR A 833 6.93 -2.47 27.14
N SER A 834 6.01 -3.42 27.17
CA SER A 834 5.40 -4.05 26.00
C SER A 834 3.96 -3.57 25.85
N TYR A 835 3.58 -3.17 24.64
CA TYR A 835 2.21 -2.89 24.21
C TYR A 835 1.76 -3.95 23.22
N GLU A 836 0.46 -4.05 23.00
CA GLU A 836 -0.17 -4.84 21.94
C GLU A 836 -1.06 -3.94 21.10
N CYS A 837 -1.18 -4.14 19.79
CA CYS A 837 -2.18 -3.42 19.02
C CYS A 837 -3.60 -3.94 19.37
N SER A 838 -4.58 -3.07 19.65
CA SER A 838 -5.97 -3.51 19.94
C SER A 838 -6.61 -4.29 18.80
N THR A 839 -6.12 -4.00 17.61
CA THR A 839 -6.71 -4.41 16.35
C THR A 839 -5.98 -5.66 15.81
N CYS A 840 -4.65 -5.63 15.68
CA CYS A 840 -3.89 -6.75 15.10
C CYS A 840 -3.08 -7.58 16.12
N THR A 841 -3.11 -7.24 17.41
CA THR A 841 -2.42 -7.96 18.52
C THR A 841 -0.89 -8.02 18.43
N MET A 842 -0.25 -7.35 17.45
CA MET A 842 1.20 -7.22 17.37
C MET A 842 1.76 -6.55 18.63
N LYS A 843 2.86 -7.09 19.15
CA LYS A 843 3.55 -6.54 20.33
C LYS A 843 4.59 -5.50 19.93
N PHE A 844 4.61 -4.39 20.64
CA PHE A 844 5.57 -3.29 20.47
C PHE A 844 6.29 -3.05 21.79
N THR A 845 7.58 -2.72 21.74
CA THR A 845 8.38 -2.45 22.94
C THR A 845 8.78 -0.99 23.02
N GLN A 846 8.61 -0.37 24.18
CA GLN A 846 9.03 0.99 24.50
C GLN A 846 10.07 0.99 25.62
N ILE A 847 11.04 1.89 25.57
CA ILE A 847 12.08 2.01 26.57
C ILE A 847 11.57 2.85 27.76
N ILE A 848 11.79 2.36 28.98
CA ILE A 848 11.56 3.11 30.21
C ILE A 848 12.91 3.69 30.66
N PRO A 849 13.11 5.02 30.68
CA PRO A 849 14.41 5.58 31.04
C PRO A 849 14.90 5.11 32.42
N LYS A 850 16.19 4.82 32.53
CA LYS A 850 16.84 4.48 33.79
C LYS A 850 16.58 5.54 34.87
N GLY A 851 16.31 5.07 36.09
CA GLY A 851 15.96 5.91 37.24
C GLY A 851 14.49 6.32 37.33
N THR A 852 13.63 5.85 36.42
CA THR A 852 12.17 5.98 36.53
C THR A 852 11.67 5.07 37.67
N ASP A 853 10.87 5.61 38.59
CA ASP A 853 10.25 4.85 39.69
C ASP A 853 8.88 4.36 39.24
N LEU A 854 8.66 3.03 39.20
CA LEU A 854 7.46 2.41 38.66
C LEU A 854 6.40 2.03 39.71
N GLY A 855 6.64 2.30 40.99
CA GLY A 855 5.64 2.17 42.06
C GLY A 855 5.07 0.74 42.22
N GLY A 856 5.67 -0.07 43.09
CA GLY A 856 5.11 -1.36 43.50
C GLY A 856 4.22 -1.25 44.74
N ASP A 857 3.08 -1.93 44.71
CA ASP A 857 2.06 -2.06 45.77
C ASP A 857 2.61 -2.07 47.22
N ASP A 858 2.38 -1.00 47.99
CA ASP A 858 1.93 -1.04 49.39
C ASP A 858 1.57 0.36 49.94
N GLU A 859 0.46 0.40 50.69
CA GLU A 859 -0.11 1.51 51.50
C GLU A 859 -0.43 2.85 50.80
N THR A 860 -1.74 3.10 50.65
CA THR A 860 -2.36 4.36 50.20
C THR A 860 -1.88 5.58 51.01
N THR A 861 -0.89 6.29 50.49
CA THR A 861 -0.71 7.72 50.74
C THR A 861 -1.26 8.49 49.55
N TYR A 862 -2.45 9.06 49.69
CA TYR A 862 -3.04 9.93 48.67
C TYR A 862 -2.20 11.22 48.50
N SER A 863 -2.07 11.68 47.27
CA SER A 863 -1.39 12.95 46.94
C SER A 863 -2.40 14.08 47.03
N LYS A 864 -2.16 15.07 47.88
CA LYS A 864 -3.14 16.13 48.13
C LYS A 864 -3.36 16.96 46.86
N GLY A 865 -4.59 16.98 46.35
CA GLY A 865 -4.98 17.64 45.08
C GLY A 865 -5.10 16.72 43.87
N ASP A 866 -4.69 15.45 43.99
CA ASP A 866 -4.85 14.40 42.97
C ASP A 866 -6.23 13.75 43.14
N VAL A 867 -7.24 14.38 42.55
CA VAL A 867 -8.66 14.10 42.80
C VAL A 867 -9.11 12.84 42.06
N ASN A 868 -8.40 12.45 41.00
CA ASN A 868 -8.67 11.25 40.21
C ASN A 868 -7.69 10.10 40.48
N ASN A 869 -6.76 10.29 41.41
CA ASN A 869 -5.75 9.31 41.84
C ASN A 869 -4.89 8.82 40.67
N ASP A 870 -4.58 9.71 39.72
CA ASP A 870 -3.73 9.45 38.55
C ASP A 870 -2.24 9.66 38.82
N GLY A 871 -1.90 10.03 40.06
CA GLY A 871 -0.55 10.29 40.55
C GLY A 871 -0.06 11.72 40.29
N ASN A 872 -0.81 12.56 39.56
CA ASN A 872 -0.35 13.88 39.11
C ASN A 872 -1.35 14.98 39.42
N VAL A 873 -0.99 15.91 40.32
CA VAL A 873 -1.82 17.10 40.59
C VAL A 873 -1.73 18.10 39.42
N ASN A 874 -2.74 18.14 38.55
CA ASN A 874 -2.77 18.93 37.32
C ASN A 874 -4.17 19.51 37.00
N SER A 875 -4.33 20.12 35.82
CA SER A 875 -5.60 20.75 35.44
C SER A 875 -6.76 19.76 35.36
N SER A 876 -6.51 18.49 35.07
CA SER A 876 -7.51 17.42 35.06
C SER A 876 -8.19 17.27 36.42
N ASP A 877 -7.46 17.36 37.52
CA ASP A 877 -8.03 17.32 38.88
C ASP A 877 -8.99 18.47 39.14
N THR A 878 -8.66 19.67 38.66
CA THR A 878 -9.57 20.81 38.77
C THR A 878 -10.83 20.62 37.92
N VAL A 879 -10.73 19.96 36.77
CA VAL A 879 -11.88 19.66 35.91
C VAL A 879 -12.78 18.61 36.57
N ILE A 880 -12.19 17.56 37.14
CA ILE A 880 -12.91 16.46 37.80
C ILE A 880 -13.58 16.94 39.09
N LEU A 881 -12.86 17.70 39.92
CA LEU A 881 -13.42 18.30 41.13
C LEU A 881 -14.54 19.30 40.82
N ARG A 882 -14.40 20.08 39.74
CA ARG A 882 -15.46 20.98 39.25
C ARG A 882 -16.69 20.21 38.77
N ARG A 883 -16.49 19.10 38.05
CA ARG A 883 -17.59 18.24 37.56
C ARG A 883 -18.35 17.58 38.70
N HIS A 884 -17.65 17.17 39.77
CA HIS A 884 -18.25 16.65 41.00
C HIS A 884 -19.24 17.65 41.62
N PHE A 885 -18.89 18.94 41.72
CA PHE A 885 -19.81 19.98 42.23
C PHE A 885 -21.01 20.28 41.32
N THR A 886 -20.93 19.94 40.03
CA THR A 886 -22.04 20.11 39.07
C THR A 886 -22.97 18.89 38.99
N GLY A 887 -22.78 17.87 39.85
CA GLY A 887 -23.69 16.73 39.99
C GLY A 887 -23.41 15.57 39.03
N SER A 888 -22.24 15.52 38.39
CA SER A 888 -21.81 14.36 37.61
C SER A 888 -21.43 13.20 38.55
N ALA A 889 -21.91 11.98 38.24
CA ALA A 889 -21.57 10.78 39.00
C ALA A 889 -20.15 10.29 38.64
N LEU A 890 -19.14 10.98 39.17
CA LEU A 890 -17.73 10.63 39.04
C LEU A 890 -17.22 10.17 40.41
N GLU A 891 -16.45 9.08 40.42
CA GLU A 891 -15.72 8.61 41.59
C GLU A 891 -14.49 9.51 41.78
N ILE A 892 -14.36 10.13 42.95
CA ILE A 892 -13.25 11.04 43.28
C ILE A 892 -12.65 10.67 44.64
N ASP A 893 -11.37 10.93 44.83
CA ASP A 893 -10.73 10.81 46.14
C ASP A 893 -11.11 12.01 47.02
N MET A 894 -11.95 11.76 48.03
CA MET A 894 -12.47 12.79 48.92
C MET A 894 -11.41 13.35 49.88
N GLU A 895 -10.36 12.59 50.19
CA GLU A 895 -9.26 13.04 51.06
C GLU A 895 -8.25 13.90 50.29
N ALA A 896 -8.00 13.58 49.02
CA ALA A 896 -7.21 14.41 48.12
C ALA A 896 -7.94 15.70 47.68
N ALA A 897 -9.27 15.64 47.57
CA ALA A 897 -10.13 16.75 47.18
C ALA A 897 -10.30 17.85 48.24
N ASP A 898 -10.06 17.56 49.53
CA ASP A 898 -9.97 18.59 50.61
C ASP A 898 -8.60 19.29 50.54
N PHE A 899 -8.37 19.99 49.43
CA PHE A 899 -7.09 20.59 49.12
C PHE A 899 -6.68 21.66 50.13
N ASN A 900 -7.65 22.36 50.74
CA ASN A 900 -7.36 23.40 51.71
C ASN A 900 -7.28 22.87 53.16
N SER A 901 -7.66 21.62 53.42
CA SER A 901 -7.70 20.96 54.74
C SER A 901 -8.61 21.64 55.77
N ASP A 902 -9.77 22.14 55.34
CA ASP A 902 -10.80 22.64 56.26
C ASP A 902 -11.79 21.56 56.69
N GLY A 903 -11.71 20.36 56.09
CA GLY A 903 -12.55 19.21 56.39
C GLY A 903 -13.84 19.13 55.55
N ASP A 904 -14.09 20.10 54.65
CA ASP A 904 -15.28 20.15 53.80
C ASP A 904 -14.89 20.31 52.32
N VAL A 905 -15.04 19.27 51.49
CA VAL A 905 -14.77 19.37 50.03
C VAL A 905 -15.80 20.28 49.34
N ASN A 906 -15.38 21.50 48.98
CA ASN A 906 -16.26 22.50 48.41
C ASN A 906 -15.56 23.42 47.39
N SER A 907 -16.26 24.45 46.90
CA SER A 907 -15.72 25.38 45.90
C SER A 907 -14.44 26.12 46.33
N ALA A 908 -14.16 26.20 47.64
CA ALA A 908 -12.92 26.76 48.17
C ALA A 908 -11.71 25.88 47.82
N ASP A 909 -11.83 24.55 47.82
CA ASP A 909 -10.78 23.61 47.46
C ASP A 909 -10.42 23.68 45.99
N LEU A 910 -11.44 23.77 45.12
CA LEU A 910 -11.25 23.95 43.69
C LEU A 910 -10.51 25.26 43.39
N VAL A 911 -10.83 26.35 44.10
CA VAL A 911 -10.13 27.64 43.92
C VAL A 911 -8.71 27.58 44.46
N ALA A 912 -8.49 26.88 45.58
CA ALA A 912 -7.16 26.71 46.16
C ALA A 912 -6.25 25.85 45.27
N LEU A 913 -6.76 24.74 44.75
CA LEU A 913 -6.09 23.85 43.81
C LEU A 913 -5.78 24.56 42.49
N ALA A 914 -6.77 25.24 41.91
CA ALA A 914 -6.56 26.00 40.68
C ALA A 914 -5.51 27.09 40.84
N ARG A 915 -5.45 27.79 41.99
CA ARG A 915 -4.41 28.80 42.25
C ARG A 915 -3.02 28.21 42.41
N TRP A 916 -2.91 27.03 43.02
CA TRP A 916 -1.65 26.33 43.20
C TRP A 916 -1.06 25.88 41.85
N LEU A 917 -1.91 25.49 40.88
CA LEU A 917 -1.46 25.08 39.55
C LEU A 917 -0.92 26.22 38.66
N VAL A 918 -1.28 27.46 38.97
CA VAL A 918 -0.81 28.66 38.22
C VAL A 918 0.30 29.43 38.95
N SER A 919 0.73 28.97 40.13
CA SER A 919 1.87 29.52 40.89
C SER A 919 3.14 28.73 40.62
#